data_AF-A0A519S8R4-F1
#
_entry.id   AF-A0A519S8R4-F1
#
_cell.length_a   1.000
_cell.length_b   1.000
_cell.length_c   1.000
_cell.angle_alpha   90.00
_cell.angle_beta   90.00
_cell.angle_gamma   90.00
#
_symmetry.space_group_name_H-M   'P 1'
#
loop_
_entity.id
_entity.type
_entity.pdbx_description
1 polymer ?
#
loop_
_entity_poly.entity_id
_entity_poly.type
_entity_poly.pdbx_seq_one_letter_code
_entity_poly.pdbx_strand_id
1 'polypeptide(L)'
;MKIATYNINGVNGRIDTLLKWLGQADPDIVCLQELKCEDKSFPIAKINDAGYQAVWAGQKSWNGVAILSKKEIKELRRDLPGEDPEFVHSRYLEVFTCDMVIGCIYLPFGNPFPGPKFEYKKRWFSRLVSHAQTLIATGLPVMLIGDYNVMPTDLDTYKPVKYKNDALFQPEIKADYQRMLDQGWTDAIRTLYPREAIYTYWDYLRKAFERNAGLRLDHFLVTADLAEKLQNGNVDKQVRGWDGASDHAPVWIELANKPLKKNLKKIQPKSERQSKEDESYLLKLPAEIQDILATAEKVDMPTGIKPMKATLVDRAFDEPGWIYEIKWDGYRAIAYLNKNETRIYSRNNLEFAQFELVKSALEKLDISAVFDGEIVALKDDGTANFGALQNWKNTKSAELHYYIFDILWLEGYSLLDKTLTERRQVLEHVLPKDHEVIKISQAFLTSGIDFFDAAKRMHLEGIIAKRADSYYSSDSRSREWLKIKAKRRQEVIIGGYTRNEGTEKYFSALALGVYDEKGKLNYIGKVGTGFNQAAQKELMEEFDKRITKTCPFATTPDVDEPSQFRPQRLGAKPTWLKPQLVCEIEFAEITSDGKLRQASFKGLRTDKDPKEVRQEIEKDTEAVVDQVNLDHDLKDSKTREKSTRLPKFERQGKNFKNSSPPLIKGLNDAEEKKIDGHILKFTNLNKLYWPEDKVTKRDMFNYYDAVAPLMLPYLKDRPMSLNRFPGGIHSQSFYQKNVKETAPDWAHTMPHTNEKGEEKSYLLGHDRATLLWMASLGCIEMNPWFSRASFPENPDYCVIDLDPDQNTFEQVIQAAQVTHQILESIGVPSYPKTSGSTGIHIYIPLGAKYTYEQSQLFANLIVRQVNRELPKFTTLERAIKNRGGKMYLDFLQNRPGATIAGVYSLRPKPGATVSMPMEWEEIRPGLKMRDFHIFNAIDRLKETGDLFGGVLDKGIDMHLVIKDAQKHFS
;
A
#
# COMPACT_ATOMS: atom_id res chain seq x y z
N MET A 1 26.45 12.41 27.38
CA MET A 1 25.69 13.57 26.87
C MET A 1 24.47 13.77 27.75
N LYS A 2 24.19 14.98 28.20
CA LYS A 2 23.06 15.30 29.07
C LYS A 2 22.02 16.11 28.31
N ILE A 3 20.77 15.66 28.30
CA ILE A 3 19.66 16.28 27.58
C ILE A 3 18.57 16.62 28.59
N ALA A 4 18.01 17.82 28.51
CA ALA A 4 17.02 18.29 29.47
C ALA A 4 15.78 18.89 28.81
N THR A 5 14.68 18.92 29.56
CA THR A 5 13.49 19.68 29.23
C THR A 5 13.06 20.52 30.43
N TYR A 6 12.55 21.73 30.16
CA TYR A 6 12.07 22.62 31.19
C TYR A 6 10.95 23.53 30.69
N ASN A 7 9.71 23.29 31.13
CA ASN A 7 8.65 24.29 30.99
C ASN A 7 8.98 25.50 31.91
N ILE A 8 9.39 26.60 31.28
CA ILE A 8 9.91 27.78 31.98
C ILE A 8 8.79 28.76 32.38
N ASN A 9 7.57 28.57 31.86
CA ASN A 9 6.38 29.38 32.19
C ASN A 9 6.61 30.90 32.00
N GLY A 10 7.37 31.30 30.97
CA GLY A 10 7.77 32.69 30.73
C GLY A 10 9.29 32.87 30.82
N VAL A 11 9.97 32.85 29.66
CA VAL A 11 11.44 32.85 29.60
C VAL A 11 12.06 34.16 30.08
N ASN A 12 11.49 35.30 29.70
CA ASN A 12 12.08 36.61 30.03
C ASN A 12 12.00 36.93 31.53
N GLY A 13 10.90 36.57 32.18
CA GLY A 13 10.74 36.75 33.63
C GLY A 13 11.61 35.80 34.47
N ARG A 14 12.15 34.74 33.86
CA ARG A 14 12.94 33.70 34.55
C ARG A 14 14.30 33.45 33.90
N ILE A 15 14.79 34.39 33.10
CA ILE A 15 16.05 34.21 32.38
C ILE A 15 17.23 34.01 33.33
N ASP A 16 17.29 34.75 34.43
CA ASP A 16 18.40 34.63 35.38
C ASP A 16 18.34 33.29 36.15
N THR A 17 17.13 32.80 36.45
CA THR A 17 16.88 31.47 37.01
C THR A 17 17.32 30.37 36.04
N LEU A 18 16.97 30.52 34.76
CA LEU A 18 17.38 29.60 33.69
C LEU A 18 18.90 29.58 33.55
N LEU A 19 19.55 30.73 33.44
CA LEU A 19 21.01 30.85 33.32
C LEU A 19 21.75 30.26 34.52
N LYS A 20 21.24 30.51 35.74
CA LYS A 20 21.78 29.90 36.97
C LYS A 20 21.70 28.37 36.90
N TRP A 21 20.56 27.82 36.45
CA TRP A 21 20.42 26.37 36.33
C TRP A 21 21.28 25.81 35.20
N LEU A 22 21.35 26.45 34.03
CA LEU A 22 22.23 26.03 32.93
C LEU A 22 23.69 25.96 33.38
N GLY A 23 24.17 26.94 34.15
CA GLY A 23 25.52 26.93 34.70
C GLY A 23 25.77 25.85 35.77
N GLN A 24 24.73 25.32 36.42
CA GLN A 24 24.86 24.26 37.42
C GLN A 24 24.70 22.86 36.83
N ALA A 25 23.69 22.68 35.99
CA ALA A 25 23.31 21.38 35.44
C ALA A 25 24.07 21.05 34.15
N ASP A 26 24.58 22.06 33.45
CA ASP A 26 25.42 22.01 32.26
C ASP A 26 24.94 21.09 31.12
N PRO A 27 23.64 21.03 30.79
CA PRO A 27 23.13 20.13 29.75
C PRO A 27 23.70 20.44 28.36
N ASP A 28 23.85 19.43 27.51
CA ASP A 28 24.27 19.60 26.12
C ASP A 28 23.12 20.16 25.26
N ILE A 29 21.89 19.71 25.53
CA ILE A 29 20.66 20.10 24.82
C ILE A 29 19.56 20.41 25.84
N VAL A 30 18.78 21.47 25.61
CA VAL A 30 17.62 21.85 26.45
C VAL A 30 16.40 22.19 25.60
N CYS A 31 15.28 21.53 25.86
CA CYS A 31 13.98 21.91 25.31
C CYS A 31 13.21 22.77 26.31
N LEU A 32 12.83 23.97 25.92
CA LEU A 32 12.06 24.91 26.72
C LEU A 32 10.62 24.99 26.21
N GLN A 33 9.67 24.98 27.14
CA GLN A 33 8.24 25.13 26.83
C GLN A 33 7.64 26.34 27.54
N GLU A 34 6.50 26.79 27.03
CA GLU A 34 5.72 27.90 27.58
C GLU A 34 6.56 29.19 27.69
N LEU A 35 7.19 29.59 26.57
CA LEU A 35 8.09 30.74 26.55
C LEU A 35 7.41 32.08 26.92
N LYS A 36 6.13 32.26 26.60
CA LYS A 36 5.35 33.50 26.78
C LYS A 36 6.04 34.75 26.26
N CYS A 37 6.70 34.63 25.12
CA CYS A 37 7.34 35.75 24.43
C CYS A 37 7.22 35.59 22.92
N GLU A 38 7.08 36.69 22.19
CA GLU A 38 7.19 36.71 20.72
C GLU A 38 8.64 36.50 20.29
N ASP A 39 8.87 36.07 19.04
CA ASP A 39 10.21 35.76 18.52
C ASP A 39 11.22 36.89 18.75
N LYS A 40 10.84 38.15 18.48
CA LYS A 40 11.70 39.33 18.66
C LYS A 40 12.10 39.60 20.10
N SER A 41 11.37 39.03 21.06
CA SER A 41 11.58 39.23 22.50
C SER A 41 12.29 38.05 23.16
N PHE A 42 12.69 37.04 22.39
CA PHE A 42 13.45 35.92 22.92
C PHE A 42 14.86 36.37 23.31
N PRO A 43 15.38 36.03 24.51
CA PRO A 43 16.63 36.58 25.04
C PRO A 43 17.87 35.89 24.48
N ILE A 44 17.98 35.78 23.16
CA ILE A 44 19.02 35.01 22.45
C ILE A 44 20.45 35.44 22.83
N ALA A 45 20.70 36.74 23.03
CA ALA A 45 22.02 37.23 23.41
C ALA A 45 22.51 36.61 24.73
N LYS A 46 21.67 36.62 25.78
CA LYS A 46 22.00 36.02 27.08
C LYS A 46 22.21 34.50 26.99
N ILE A 47 21.48 33.83 26.10
CA ILE A 47 21.60 32.37 25.87
C ILE A 47 22.90 32.05 25.14
N ASN A 48 23.26 32.84 24.14
CA ASN A 48 24.54 32.73 23.43
C ASN A 48 25.72 33.00 24.37
N ASP A 49 25.62 34.01 25.25
CA ASP A 49 26.63 34.32 26.27
C ASP A 49 26.82 33.15 27.26
N ALA A 50 25.78 32.34 27.48
CA ALA A 50 25.84 31.13 28.28
C ALA A 50 26.39 29.90 27.53
N GLY A 51 26.80 30.06 26.27
CA GLY A 51 27.41 29.01 25.45
C GLY A 51 26.44 28.14 24.67
N TYR A 52 25.18 28.57 24.51
CA TYR A 52 24.15 27.83 23.77
C TYR A 52 23.74 28.55 22.50
N GLN A 53 23.60 27.81 21.41
CA GLN A 53 22.83 28.22 20.24
C GLN A 53 21.36 27.88 20.50
N ALA A 54 20.44 28.60 19.86
CA ALA A 54 19.02 28.35 20.02
C ALA A 54 18.23 28.46 18.72
N VAL A 55 17.23 27.60 18.58
CA VAL A 55 16.10 27.78 17.65
C VAL A 55 14.85 27.92 18.50
N TRP A 56 13.97 28.87 18.18
CA TRP A 56 12.74 29.10 18.94
C TRP A 56 11.58 29.47 18.04
N ALA A 57 10.38 29.15 18.51
CA ALA A 57 9.11 29.59 17.98
C ALA A 57 8.30 30.18 19.14
N GLY A 58 8.29 31.51 19.23
CA GLY A 58 7.70 32.29 20.30
C GLY A 58 6.27 32.72 20.00
N GLN A 59 5.47 32.86 21.05
CA GLN A 59 4.14 33.45 21.01
C GLN A 59 3.87 34.22 22.31
N LYS A 60 3.21 35.38 22.21
CA LYS A 60 3.03 36.33 23.33
C LYS A 60 2.33 35.74 24.57
N SER A 61 1.42 34.80 24.37
CA SER A 61 0.54 34.26 25.41
C SER A 61 1.08 32.93 25.97
N TRP A 62 0.20 31.99 26.32
CA TRP A 62 0.49 30.71 26.96
C TRP A 62 1.25 29.69 26.09
N ASN A 63 1.95 30.08 25.03
CA ASN A 63 2.58 29.15 24.09
C ASN A 63 4.06 29.52 23.87
N GLY A 64 4.72 28.73 23.03
CA GLY A 64 6.09 28.95 22.59
C GLY A 64 7.02 27.82 23.05
N VAL A 65 7.94 27.46 22.17
CA VAL A 65 8.94 26.39 22.38
C VAL A 65 10.31 26.83 21.88
N ALA A 66 11.37 26.39 22.53
CA ALA A 66 12.75 26.61 22.09
C ALA A 66 13.61 25.38 22.33
N ILE A 67 14.62 25.18 21.47
CA ILE A 67 15.65 24.18 21.65
C ILE A 67 16.99 24.89 21.73
N LEU A 68 17.71 24.64 22.83
CA LEU A 68 19.06 25.13 23.09
C LEU A 68 20.05 23.99 22.85
N SER A 69 21.18 24.26 22.21
CA SER A 69 22.26 23.27 22.02
C SER A 69 23.62 23.93 22.16
N LYS A 70 24.58 23.23 22.79
CA LYS A 70 26.00 23.62 22.78
C LYS A 70 26.68 23.34 21.43
N LYS A 71 26.03 22.56 20.56
CA LYS A 71 26.50 22.23 19.22
C LYS A 71 25.70 23.01 18.18
N GLU A 72 26.16 22.92 16.93
CA GLU A 72 25.40 23.44 15.80
C GLU A 72 23.98 22.86 15.80
N ILE A 73 23.01 23.73 15.60
CA ILE A 73 21.59 23.42 15.64
C ILE A 73 20.97 23.85 14.31
N LYS A 74 20.35 22.89 13.61
CA LYS A 74 19.70 23.12 12.33
C LYS A 74 18.20 22.91 12.47
N GLU A 75 17.43 23.93 12.17
CA GLU A 75 15.97 23.82 12.15
C GLU A 75 15.51 22.85 11.05
N LEU A 76 14.58 21.96 11.41
CA LEU A 76 13.89 21.07 10.48
C LEU A 76 12.45 21.52 10.26
N ARG A 77 11.73 21.89 11.32
CA ARG A 77 10.33 22.39 11.23
C ARG A 77 9.85 23.06 12.52
N ARG A 78 8.78 23.86 12.40
CA ARG A 78 8.15 24.65 13.47
C ARG A 78 6.72 24.24 13.83
N ASP A 79 6.15 23.23 13.17
CA ASP A 79 4.85 22.65 13.51
C ASP A 79 4.80 21.16 13.11
N LEU A 80 3.81 20.44 13.61
CA LEU A 80 3.51 19.07 13.21
C LEU A 80 2.91 19.03 11.78
N PRO A 81 3.09 17.94 11.01
CA PRO A 81 2.34 17.72 9.77
C PRO A 81 0.82 17.79 9.93
N GLY A 82 0.15 18.15 8.84
CA GLY A 82 -1.29 18.41 8.80
C GLY A 82 -1.64 19.82 9.27
N GLU A 83 -2.66 20.43 8.70
CA GLU A 83 -3.13 21.76 9.10
C GLU A 83 -4.33 21.66 10.04
N ASP A 84 -4.38 22.51 11.07
CA ASP A 84 -5.60 22.74 11.88
C ASP A 84 -5.91 24.24 11.83
N PRO A 85 -6.81 24.68 10.92
CA PRO A 85 -7.06 26.10 10.69
C PRO A 85 -7.74 26.79 11.88
N GLU A 86 -8.29 26.03 12.82
CA GLU A 86 -8.97 26.59 14.00
C GLU A 86 -7.96 27.04 15.09
N PHE A 87 -6.73 26.51 15.10
CA PHE A 87 -5.79 26.72 16.20
C PHE A 87 -4.31 26.73 15.77
N VAL A 88 -3.80 27.92 15.45
CA VAL A 88 -2.39 28.15 15.13
C VAL A 88 -1.61 28.54 16.39
N HIS A 89 -0.86 27.60 16.97
CA HIS A 89 -0.09 27.82 18.19
C HIS A 89 1.33 27.25 18.08
N SER A 90 2.33 28.01 18.56
CA SER A 90 3.72 27.57 18.61
C SER A 90 3.92 26.53 19.72
N ARG A 91 3.78 25.25 19.38
CA ARG A 91 3.73 24.12 20.32
C ARG A 91 4.66 22.95 19.97
N TYR A 92 5.29 23.01 18.80
CA TYR A 92 6.24 22.00 18.34
C TYR A 92 7.42 22.70 17.67
N LEU A 93 8.62 22.18 17.89
CA LEU A 93 9.82 22.62 17.17
C LEU A 93 10.72 21.41 16.99
N GLU A 94 11.27 21.23 15.80
CA GLU A 94 12.13 20.10 15.47
C GLU A 94 13.44 20.60 14.89
N VAL A 95 14.54 20.05 15.39
CA VAL A 95 15.88 20.41 14.96
C VAL A 95 16.74 19.16 14.81
N PHE A 96 17.79 19.28 14.01
CA PHE A 96 18.91 18.34 13.98
C PHE A 96 20.09 18.95 14.74
N THR A 97 20.61 18.25 15.74
CA THR A 97 21.80 18.65 16.51
C THR A 97 22.41 17.41 17.16
N CYS A 98 23.71 17.40 17.44
CA CYS A 98 24.38 16.24 18.06
C CYS A 98 24.12 14.89 17.36
N ASP A 99 24.04 14.90 16.03
CA ASP A 99 23.74 13.74 15.18
C ASP A 99 22.39 13.05 15.47
N MET A 100 21.43 13.79 16.02
CA MET A 100 20.09 13.31 16.34
C MET A 100 19.03 14.36 16.01
N VAL A 101 17.80 13.87 15.81
CA VAL A 101 16.62 14.73 15.68
C VAL A 101 16.01 14.95 17.06
N ILE A 102 15.77 16.21 17.43
CA ILE A 102 15.12 16.60 18.68
C ILE A 102 13.81 17.32 18.35
N GLY A 103 12.69 16.75 18.78
CA GLY A 103 11.38 17.39 18.77
C GLY A 103 11.00 17.92 20.15
N CYS A 104 10.92 19.24 20.30
CA CYS A 104 10.44 19.93 21.49
C CYS A 104 8.92 20.05 21.47
N ILE A 105 8.26 19.51 22.49
CA ILE A 105 6.80 19.41 22.57
C ILE A 105 6.23 20.28 23.69
N TYR A 106 5.18 21.03 23.38
CA TYR A 106 4.30 21.65 24.35
C TYR A 106 2.82 21.35 24.01
N LEU A 107 2.40 20.15 24.38
CA LEU A 107 1.10 19.60 24.01
C LEU A 107 -0.03 20.40 24.70
N PRO A 108 -1.17 20.67 24.03
CA PRO A 108 -2.26 21.46 24.61
C PRO A 108 -2.77 20.94 25.97
N PHE A 109 -3.01 21.87 26.91
CA PHE A 109 -3.53 21.55 28.25
C PHE A 109 -4.89 20.83 28.18
N GLY A 110 -5.85 21.40 27.44
CA GLY A 110 -7.13 20.78 27.09
C GLY A 110 -8.29 21.01 28.05
N ASN A 111 -8.07 21.51 29.27
CA ASN A 111 -9.16 21.83 30.19
C ASN A 111 -9.90 23.14 29.83
N PRO A 112 -11.20 23.28 30.17
CA PRO A 112 -12.03 22.29 30.88
C PRO A 112 -12.45 21.10 30.00
N PHE A 113 -12.59 19.93 30.62
CA PHE A 113 -13.10 18.71 29.99
C PHE A 113 -14.55 18.41 30.46
N PRO A 114 -15.46 18.01 29.54
CA PRO A 114 -15.31 18.04 28.09
C PRO A 114 -15.41 19.47 27.54
N GLY A 115 -14.89 19.72 26.34
CA GLY A 115 -14.99 21.03 25.70
C GLY A 115 -14.12 21.20 24.46
N PRO A 116 -14.24 22.35 23.76
CA PRO A 116 -13.52 22.60 22.50
C PRO A 116 -11.99 22.57 22.67
N LYS A 117 -11.47 22.96 23.85
CA LYS A 117 -10.04 22.87 24.16
C LYS A 117 -9.55 21.42 24.25
N PHE A 118 -10.41 20.50 24.71
CA PHE A 118 -10.08 19.08 24.78
C PHE A 118 -10.11 18.44 23.39
N GLU A 119 -11.08 18.82 22.54
CA GLU A 119 -11.08 18.34 21.15
C GLU A 119 -9.85 18.84 20.38
N TYR A 120 -9.42 20.09 20.60
CA TYR A 120 -8.14 20.58 20.06
C TYR A 120 -6.95 19.76 20.57
N LYS A 121 -6.89 19.45 21.88
CA LYS A 121 -5.85 18.59 22.46
C LYS A 121 -5.79 17.24 21.73
N LYS A 122 -6.94 16.60 21.49
CA LYS A 122 -7.02 15.31 20.79
C LYS A 122 -6.54 15.40 19.36
N ARG A 123 -6.99 16.40 18.59
CA ARG A 123 -6.53 16.58 17.20
C ARG A 123 -5.03 16.83 17.13
N TRP A 124 -4.51 17.70 18.00
CA TRP A 124 -3.08 18.00 18.06
C TRP A 124 -2.27 16.77 18.48
N PHE A 125 -2.72 16.01 19.48
CA PHE A 125 -2.02 14.82 19.92
C PHE A 125 -2.06 13.72 18.85
N SER A 126 -3.19 13.55 18.14
CA SER A 126 -3.26 12.63 17.01
C SER A 126 -2.26 12.99 15.90
N ARG A 127 -2.08 14.29 15.59
CA ARG A 127 -1.03 14.75 14.66
C ARG A 127 0.38 14.40 15.16
N LEU A 128 0.62 14.54 16.47
CA LEU A 128 1.90 14.15 17.08
C LEU A 128 2.13 12.64 16.98
N VAL A 129 1.12 11.81 17.27
CA VAL A 129 1.19 10.34 17.15
C VAL A 129 1.50 9.93 15.71
N SER A 130 0.86 10.54 14.72
CA SER A 130 1.15 10.30 13.30
C SER A 130 2.57 10.72 12.92
N HIS A 131 3.01 11.91 13.35
CA HIS A 131 4.36 12.40 13.06
C HIS A 131 5.45 11.56 13.72
N ALA A 132 5.23 11.14 14.96
CA ALA A 132 6.15 10.29 15.69
C ALA A 132 6.41 8.94 15.00
N GLN A 133 5.38 8.39 14.33
CA GLN A 133 5.56 7.20 13.48
C GLN A 133 6.50 7.48 12.30
N THR A 134 6.37 8.65 11.66
CA THR A 134 7.26 9.03 10.56
C THR A 134 8.70 9.25 11.02
N LEU A 135 8.89 9.78 12.25
CA LEU A 135 10.21 9.98 12.84
C LEU A 135 10.91 8.65 13.15
N ILE A 136 10.19 7.67 13.70
CA ILE A 136 10.72 6.30 13.88
C ILE A 136 11.14 5.70 12.54
N ALA A 137 10.32 5.89 11.51
CA ALA A 137 10.59 5.36 10.17
C ALA A 137 11.90 5.89 9.55
N THR A 138 12.37 7.07 9.95
CA THR A 138 13.64 7.63 9.44
C THR A 138 14.87 6.78 9.79
N GLY A 139 14.79 5.95 10.84
CA GLY A 139 15.92 5.17 11.37
C GLY A 139 17.03 6.02 12.00
N LEU A 140 16.85 7.35 12.10
CA LEU A 140 17.77 8.23 12.80
C LEU A 140 17.55 8.15 14.32
N PRO A 141 18.56 8.47 15.15
CA PRO A 141 18.36 8.72 16.56
C PRO A 141 17.39 9.89 16.76
N VAL A 142 16.24 9.66 17.39
CA VAL A 142 15.23 10.71 17.62
C VAL A 142 14.79 10.77 19.08
N MET A 143 14.62 11.99 19.59
CA MET A 143 14.00 12.25 20.89
C MET A 143 12.83 13.23 20.76
N LEU A 144 11.66 12.82 21.25
CA LEU A 144 10.50 13.69 21.46
C LEU A 144 10.42 14.04 22.94
N ILE A 145 10.75 15.29 23.26
CA ILE A 145 10.97 15.74 24.63
C ILE A 145 10.18 17.01 24.92
N GLY A 146 9.59 17.11 26.10
CA GLY A 146 8.81 18.28 26.46
C GLY A 146 7.72 18.03 27.47
N ASP A 147 6.88 19.04 27.63
CA ASP A 147 5.67 19.00 28.44
C ASP A 147 4.52 18.46 27.58
N TYR A 148 4.17 17.20 27.81
CA TYR A 148 3.07 16.55 27.12
C TYR A 148 1.72 16.92 27.71
N ASN A 149 1.63 17.55 28.88
CA ASN A 149 0.35 17.71 29.57
C ASN A 149 -0.44 16.37 29.58
N VAL A 150 0.24 15.24 29.83
CA VAL A 150 -0.37 13.91 29.90
C VAL A 150 0.14 13.21 31.14
N MET A 151 -0.77 12.52 31.82
CA MET A 151 -0.47 11.60 32.92
C MET A 151 -0.81 10.17 32.46
N PRO A 152 0.16 9.43 31.86
CA PRO A 152 -0.10 8.13 31.24
C PRO A 152 -0.64 7.08 32.23
N THR A 153 -0.16 7.09 33.46
CA THR A 153 -0.45 6.11 34.51
C THR A 153 -0.87 6.78 35.81
N ASP A 154 -1.41 5.99 36.74
CA ASP A 154 -1.76 6.45 38.08
C ASP A 154 -0.52 6.89 38.89
N LEU A 155 0.69 6.42 38.54
CA LEU A 155 1.95 6.86 39.17
C LEU A 155 2.33 8.30 38.79
N ASP A 156 1.75 8.84 37.73
CA ASP A 156 2.06 10.16 37.19
C ASP A 156 1.28 11.27 37.90
N THR A 157 0.52 10.95 38.96
CA THR A 157 -0.17 11.91 39.81
C THR A 157 -0.22 11.44 41.27
N TYR A 158 -0.11 12.38 42.20
CA TYR A 158 -0.18 12.07 43.64
C TYR A 158 -1.56 11.58 44.11
N LYS A 159 -2.63 11.85 43.34
CA LYS A 159 -4.00 11.46 43.72
C LYS A 159 -4.87 11.21 42.47
N PRO A 160 -4.74 10.05 41.81
CA PRO A 160 -5.46 9.71 40.57
C PRO A 160 -6.95 10.04 40.58
N VAL A 161 -7.63 9.73 41.68
CA VAL A 161 -9.08 9.94 41.84
C VAL A 161 -9.49 11.41 41.67
N LYS A 162 -8.61 12.37 42.01
CA LYS A 162 -8.88 13.81 41.86
C LYS A 162 -8.91 14.25 40.39
N TYR A 163 -8.19 13.55 39.52
CA TYR A 163 -7.95 13.95 38.13
C TYR A 163 -8.82 13.20 37.12
N LYS A 164 -9.78 12.37 37.57
CA LYS A 164 -10.66 11.61 36.67
C LYS A 164 -11.41 12.48 35.64
N ASN A 165 -11.72 13.72 35.98
CA ASN A 165 -12.39 14.68 35.09
C ASN A 165 -11.44 15.72 34.50
N ASP A 166 -10.13 15.48 34.60
CA ASP A 166 -9.10 16.37 34.05
C ASP A 166 -8.71 15.90 32.63
N ALA A 167 -8.63 16.84 31.69
CA ALA A 167 -8.21 16.59 30.30
C ALA A 167 -6.89 15.81 30.19
N LEU A 168 -5.97 15.98 31.16
CA LEU A 168 -4.63 15.37 31.14
C LEU A 168 -4.65 13.88 31.55
N PHE A 169 -5.76 13.39 32.13
CA PHE A 169 -5.90 12.04 32.67
C PHE A 169 -6.99 11.21 31.97
N GLN A 170 -7.58 11.74 30.89
CA GLN A 170 -8.64 11.06 30.17
C GLN A 170 -8.15 9.78 29.48
N PRO A 171 -8.98 8.71 29.42
CA PRO A 171 -8.62 7.45 28.78
C PRO A 171 -8.12 7.61 27.34
N GLU A 172 -8.71 8.52 26.58
CA GLU A 172 -8.36 8.79 25.18
C GLU A 172 -6.94 9.34 25.06
N ILE A 173 -6.56 10.25 25.97
CA ILE A 173 -5.21 10.85 25.99
C ILE A 173 -4.17 9.81 26.47
N LYS A 174 -4.54 8.94 27.41
CA LYS A 174 -3.69 7.81 27.81
C LYS A 174 -3.49 6.83 26.66
N ALA A 175 -4.54 6.55 25.88
CA ALA A 175 -4.48 5.70 24.72
C ALA A 175 -3.56 6.29 23.64
N ASP A 176 -3.59 7.61 23.40
CA ASP A 176 -2.67 8.28 22.46
C ASP A 176 -1.21 8.16 22.89
N TYR A 177 -0.92 8.35 24.18
CA TYR A 177 0.43 8.15 24.71
C TYR A 177 0.88 6.69 24.59
N GLN A 178 -0.01 5.74 24.92
CA GLN A 178 0.27 4.31 24.77
C GLN A 178 0.53 3.95 23.30
N ARG A 179 -0.25 4.51 22.37
CA ARG A 179 -0.02 4.32 20.93
C ARG A 179 1.39 4.76 20.56
N MET A 180 1.91 5.88 21.07
CA MET A 180 3.31 6.24 20.81
C MET A 180 4.28 5.16 21.32
N LEU A 181 4.09 4.64 22.53
CA LEU A 181 4.95 3.56 23.04
C LEU A 181 4.87 2.31 22.16
N ASP A 182 3.68 1.95 21.68
CA ASP A 182 3.45 0.80 20.80
C ASP A 182 4.13 0.95 19.43
N GLN A 183 4.47 2.17 18.98
CA GLN A 183 5.25 2.41 17.76
C GLN A 183 6.74 2.07 17.92
N GLY A 184 7.21 1.85 19.16
CA GLY A 184 8.62 1.60 19.48
C GLY A 184 9.33 2.73 20.24
N TRP A 185 8.60 3.77 20.66
CA TRP A 185 9.14 4.81 21.53
C TRP A 185 9.34 4.30 22.97
N THR A 186 10.47 4.65 23.57
CA THR A 186 10.77 4.34 24.97
C THR A 186 10.63 5.58 25.85
N ASP A 187 9.78 5.51 26.90
CA ASP A 187 9.71 6.54 27.95
C ASP A 187 10.91 6.42 28.90
N ALA A 188 11.93 7.24 28.67
CA ALA A 188 13.22 7.12 29.34
C ALA A 188 13.11 7.20 30.88
N ILE A 189 12.31 8.14 31.40
CA ILE A 189 12.14 8.30 32.85
C ILE A 189 11.41 7.11 33.44
N ARG A 190 10.34 6.62 32.79
CA ARG A 190 9.61 5.44 33.27
C ARG A 190 10.45 4.16 33.15
N THR A 191 11.33 4.06 32.15
CA THR A 191 12.28 2.94 32.02
C THR A 191 13.31 2.92 33.15
N LEU A 192 13.85 4.08 33.54
CA LEU A 192 14.80 4.19 34.66
C LEU A 192 14.11 3.95 36.01
N TYR A 193 12.86 4.42 36.14
CA TYR A 193 12.11 4.41 37.39
C TYR A 193 10.71 3.78 37.22
N PRO A 194 10.63 2.46 36.97
CA PRO A 194 9.40 1.80 36.57
C PRO A 194 8.30 1.80 37.63
N ARG A 195 8.66 1.94 38.91
CA ARG A 195 7.73 1.85 40.05
C ARG A 195 7.72 3.07 40.95
N GLU A 196 8.52 4.08 40.63
CA GLU A 196 8.61 5.29 41.46
C GLU A 196 7.65 6.36 40.95
N ALA A 197 7.06 7.10 41.89
CA ALA A 197 6.27 8.28 41.59
C ALA A 197 7.21 9.48 41.44
N ILE A 198 7.49 9.84 40.19
CA ILE A 198 8.33 10.98 39.83
C ILE A 198 7.42 12.08 39.33
N TYR A 199 7.52 13.26 39.92
CA TYR A 199 6.73 14.42 39.52
C TYR A 199 7.65 15.50 38.95
N THR A 200 7.13 16.27 38.00
CA THR A 200 7.84 17.33 37.29
C THR A 200 7.14 18.67 37.46
N TYR A 201 5.86 18.65 37.89
CA TYR A 201 5.00 19.80 38.10
C TYR A 201 4.41 19.84 39.52
N TRP A 202 4.37 21.03 40.13
CA TRP A 202 3.68 21.31 41.40
C TRP A 202 2.99 22.68 41.40
N ASP A 203 1.66 22.64 41.57
CA ASP A 203 0.81 23.81 41.74
C ASP A 203 1.30 24.71 42.91
N TYR A 204 1.21 26.04 42.74
CA TYR A 204 1.55 27.01 43.79
C TYR A 204 0.60 26.94 45.00
N LEU A 205 -0.60 26.37 44.82
CA LEU A 205 -1.62 26.30 45.83
C LEU A 205 -1.39 25.18 46.84
N ARG A 206 -1.84 25.40 48.07
CA ARG A 206 -1.91 24.39 49.14
C ARG A 206 -0.56 23.73 49.44
N LYS A 207 0.56 24.44 49.25
CA LYS A 207 1.91 23.91 49.52
C LYS A 207 2.13 22.56 48.82
N ALA A 208 1.74 22.45 47.55
CA ALA A 208 1.78 21.18 46.82
C ALA A 208 3.22 20.69 46.66
N PHE A 209 4.17 21.62 46.45
CA PHE A 209 5.59 21.33 46.35
C PHE A 209 6.15 20.69 47.63
N GLU A 210 5.90 21.30 48.80
CA GLU A 210 6.39 20.85 50.11
C GLU A 210 5.79 19.49 50.50
N ARG A 211 4.56 19.22 50.07
CA ARG A 211 3.88 17.93 50.28
C ARG A 211 4.21 16.88 49.21
N ASN A 212 5.03 17.23 48.23
CA ASN A 212 5.29 16.43 47.03
C ASN A 212 4.00 15.97 46.30
N ALA A 213 2.95 16.79 46.33
CA ALA A 213 1.67 16.51 45.68
C ALA A 213 1.71 17.00 44.21
N GLY A 214 2.52 16.32 43.39
CA GLY A 214 2.81 16.75 42.02
C GLY A 214 2.20 15.88 40.91
N LEU A 215 2.55 16.22 39.67
CA LEU A 215 2.19 15.51 38.43
C LEU A 215 3.46 15.26 37.59
N ARG A 216 3.52 14.17 36.83
CA ARG A 216 4.55 13.94 35.79
C ARG A 216 3.99 14.37 34.44
N LEU A 217 4.40 15.54 33.98
CA LEU A 217 3.93 16.12 32.71
C LEU A 217 5.03 16.21 31.66
N ASP A 218 6.29 16.25 32.11
CA ASP A 218 7.46 16.33 31.25
C ASP A 218 7.99 14.92 30.97
N HIS A 219 8.07 14.55 29.69
CA HIS A 219 8.44 13.20 29.24
C HIS A 219 9.56 13.22 28.22
N PHE A 220 10.26 12.08 28.15
CA PHE A 220 11.31 11.80 27.18
C PHE A 220 10.95 10.53 26.43
N LEU A 221 10.44 10.67 25.22
CA LEU A 221 10.26 9.55 24.32
C LEU A 221 11.47 9.46 23.40
N VAL A 222 12.19 8.33 23.45
CA VAL A 222 13.43 8.12 22.69
C VAL A 222 13.32 6.87 21.81
N THR A 223 14.00 6.89 20.66
CA THR A 223 14.15 5.72 19.79
C THR A 223 15.01 4.62 20.44
N ALA A 224 14.91 3.39 19.94
CA ALA A 224 15.55 2.22 20.53
C ALA A 224 17.09 2.35 20.65
N ASP A 225 17.75 2.95 19.65
CA ASP A 225 19.20 3.16 19.64
C ASP A 225 19.67 4.13 20.75
N LEU A 226 18.84 5.11 21.12
CA LEU A 226 19.09 6.03 22.23
C LEU A 226 18.72 5.38 23.57
N ALA A 227 17.66 4.57 23.59
CA ALA A 227 17.28 3.79 24.78
C ALA A 227 18.39 2.83 25.23
N GLU A 228 19.15 2.24 24.30
CA GLU A 228 20.32 1.40 24.61
C GLU A 228 21.49 2.17 25.23
N LYS A 229 21.54 3.49 25.04
CA LYS A 229 22.55 4.40 25.60
C LYS A 229 22.08 5.06 26.89
N LEU A 230 20.83 4.85 27.30
CA LEU A 230 20.23 5.50 28.46
C LEU A 230 20.93 5.10 29.76
N GLN A 231 21.67 6.04 30.34
CA GLN A 231 22.52 5.82 31.51
C GLN A 231 21.87 6.25 32.82
N ASN A 232 21.26 7.43 32.83
CA ASN A 232 20.70 8.03 34.03
C ASN A 232 19.62 9.06 33.68
N GLY A 233 18.88 9.54 34.66
CA GLY A 233 17.94 10.64 34.51
C GLY A 233 17.38 11.08 35.84
N ASN A 234 16.96 12.33 35.97
CA ASN A 234 16.43 12.84 37.22
C ASN A 234 15.58 14.10 37.00
N VAL A 235 14.91 14.53 38.07
CA VAL A 235 14.23 15.83 38.17
C VAL A 235 15.02 16.70 39.13
N ASP A 236 15.45 17.88 38.67
CA ASP A 236 16.13 18.88 39.51
C ASP A 236 15.10 19.64 40.37
N LYS A 237 14.42 18.89 41.26
CA LYS A 237 13.29 19.36 42.07
C LYS A 237 13.65 20.59 42.92
N GLN A 238 14.90 20.75 43.33
CA GLN A 238 15.39 21.91 44.06
C GLN A 238 15.19 23.23 43.30
N VAL A 239 15.20 23.21 41.96
CA VAL A 239 15.03 24.41 41.13
C VAL A 239 13.61 24.98 41.29
N ARG A 240 12.60 24.11 41.41
CA ARG A 240 11.22 24.50 41.71
C ARG A 240 11.08 25.24 43.05
N GLY A 241 12.01 25.02 43.98
CA GLY A 241 12.05 25.69 45.28
C GLY A 241 12.74 27.06 45.26
N TRP A 242 13.31 27.50 44.14
CA TRP A 242 13.92 28.83 44.05
C TRP A 242 12.87 29.94 43.97
N ASP A 243 13.25 31.14 44.40
CA ASP A 243 12.37 32.30 44.31
C ASP A 243 12.06 32.63 42.84
N GLY A 244 10.78 32.90 42.55
CA GLY A 244 10.29 33.16 41.19
C GLY A 244 10.38 31.98 40.21
N ALA A 245 10.68 30.75 40.65
CA ALA A 245 10.81 29.59 39.76
C ALA A 245 9.50 29.23 39.03
N SER A 246 9.61 28.44 37.96
CA SER A 246 8.45 27.83 37.28
C SER A 246 7.72 26.87 38.21
N ASP A 247 6.45 26.57 37.93
CA ASP A 247 5.71 25.47 38.56
C ASP A 247 6.19 24.08 38.14
N HIS A 248 7.00 24.02 37.08
CA HIS A 248 7.78 22.86 36.70
C HIS A 248 9.20 22.88 37.30
N ALA A 249 9.79 21.70 37.44
CA ALA A 249 11.22 21.52 37.66
C ALA A 249 11.88 20.99 36.36
N PRO A 250 13.15 21.36 36.07
CA PRO A 250 13.87 20.78 34.95
C PRO A 250 14.02 19.26 35.11
N VAL A 251 13.82 18.55 34.02
CA VAL A 251 13.98 17.09 33.94
C VAL A 251 15.09 16.80 32.96
N TRP A 252 15.95 15.83 33.25
CA TRP A 252 17.07 15.50 32.38
C TRP A 252 17.32 14.00 32.31
N ILE A 253 17.93 13.58 31.21
CA ILE A 253 18.49 12.25 31.02
C ILE A 253 19.96 12.36 30.60
N GLU A 254 20.72 11.29 30.83
CA GLU A 254 22.09 11.13 30.38
C GLU A 254 22.21 9.92 29.45
N LEU A 255 22.86 10.13 28.32
CA LEU A 255 23.18 9.13 27.33
C LEU A 255 24.68 8.85 27.30
N ALA A 256 25.05 7.57 27.29
CA ALA A 256 26.41 7.09 27.14
C ALA A 256 26.89 7.18 25.67
N ASN A 257 28.20 7.29 25.46
CA ASN A 257 28.80 7.36 24.11
C ASN A 257 28.72 6.04 23.34
N LYS A 258 28.46 4.92 24.02
CA LYS A 258 28.30 3.58 23.44
C LYS A 258 27.09 2.90 24.09
N PRO A 259 26.44 1.94 23.41
CA PRO A 259 25.38 1.13 24.00
C PRO A 259 25.85 0.50 25.31
N LEU A 260 25.03 0.61 26.36
CA LEU A 260 25.35 0.04 27.66
C LEU A 260 25.12 -1.47 27.58
N LYS A 261 26.14 -2.28 27.92
CA LYS A 261 25.96 -3.73 28.10
C LYS A 261 24.92 -3.95 29.19
N LYS A 262 23.70 -4.38 28.82
CA LYS A 262 22.59 -4.57 29.77
C LYS A 262 22.95 -5.65 30.80
N ASN A 263 23.49 -5.24 31.95
CA ASN A 263 23.47 -5.99 33.19
C ASN A 263 22.07 -5.88 33.82
N LEU A 264 21.07 -6.48 33.17
CA LEU A 264 19.79 -6.71 33.82
C LEU A 264 19.93 -7.97 34.66
N LYS A 265 20.04 -7.78 35.99
CA LYS A 265 20.02 -8.87 36.98
C LYS A 265 18.80 -9.77 36.71
N LYS A 266 19.07 -10.98 36.22
CA LYS A 266 18.12 -12.10 36.15
C LYS A 266 17.53 -12.34 37.54
N ILE A 267 16.23 -12.09 37.70
CA ILE A 267 15.44 -12.76 38.74
C ILE A 267 15.34 -14.21 38.28
N GLN A 268 16.06 -15.11 38.95
CA GLN A 268 16.02 -16.55 38.69
C GLN A 268 14.68 -17.14 39.18
N PRO A 269 13.97 -17.93 38.36
CA PRO A 269 13.28 -19.11 38.86
C PRO A 269 14.32 -20.21 39.11
N LYS A 270 14.14 -20.93 40.21
CA LYS A 270 15.02 -22.00 40.67
C LYS A 270 15.18 -23.12 39.63
N SER A 271 16.36 -23.72 39.70
CA SER A 271 16.84 -24.88 38.95
C SER A 271 15.84 -26.02 38.84
N GLU A 272 15.70 -26.54 37.62
CA GLU A 272 15.59 -27.98 37.40
C GLU A 272 16.52 -28.40 36.25
N ARG A 273 17.00 -29.63 36.36
CA ARG A 273 18.21 -30.18 35.75
C ARG A 273 18.10 -30.38 34.24
N GLN A 274 19.27 -30.36 33.60
CA GLN A 274 19.54 -30.73 32.22
C GLN A 274 18.79 -31.98 31.74
N SER A 275 18.17 -31.86 30.57
CA SER A 275 18.19 -32.90 29.54
C SER A 275 18.40 -32.21 28.18
N LYS A 276 19.46 -32.62 27.48
CA LYS A 276 19.77 -32.24 26.10
C LYS A 276 18.70 -32.82 25.17
N GLU A 277 18.02 -31.96 24.43
CA GLU A 277 17.40 -32.22 23.13
C GLU A 277 17.39 -30.89 22.37
N ASP A 278 17.76 -30.92 21.08
CA ASP A 278 17.96 -29.75 20.23
C ASP A 278 16.72 -28.84 20.16
N GLU A 279 16.76 -27.70 20.85
CA GLU A 279 15.81 -26.62 20.58
C GLU A 279 16.09 -26.06 19.18
N SER A 280 15.16 -26.36 18.26
CA SER A 280 15.05 -25.81 16.90
C SER A 280 15.51 -24.34 16.84
N TYR A 281 16.36 -23.98 15.86
CA TYR A 281 16.79 -22.60 15.60
C TYR A 281 15.62 -21.59 15.65
N LEU A 282 14.43 -22.01 15.20
CA LEU A 282 13.20 -21.23 15.23
C LEU A 282 12.77 -20.80 16.65
N LEU A 283 13.00 -21.63 17.67
CA LEU A 283 12.68 -21.33 19.07
C LEU A 283 13.60 -20.26 19.67
N LYS A 284 14.76 -19.99 19.05
CA LYS A 284 15.71 -18.97 19.49
C LYS A 284 15.45 -17.59 18.87
N LEU A 285 14.59 -17.52 17.84
CA LEU A 285 14.22 -16.26 17.20
C LEU A 285 13.35 -15.41 18.16
N PRO A 286 13.37 -14.07 18.07
CA PRO A 286 12.47 -13.21 18.81
C PRO A 286 11.00 -13.55 18.55
N ALA A 287 10.12 -13.31 19.53
CA ALA A 287 8.69 -13.62 19.42
C ALA A 287 8.05 -13.01 18.17
N GLU A 288 8.41 -11.77 17.82
CA GLU A 288 7.93 -11.07 16.62
C GLU A 288 8.24 -11.83 15.33
N ILE A 289 9.45 -12.40 15.21
CA ILE A 289 9.86 -13.20 14.05
C ILE A 289 9.15 -14.55 14.06
N GLN A 290 8.97 -15.15 15.24
CA GLN A 290 8.22 -16.39 15.38
C GLN A 290 6.76 -16.20 14.95
N ASP A 291 6.13 -15.07 15.27
CA ASP A 291 4.75 -14.77 14.88
C ASP A 291 4.59 -14.60 13.36
N ILE A 292 5.55 -13.92 12.71
CA ILE A 292 5.60 -13.82 11.24
C ILE A 292 5.69 -15.21 10.61
N LEU A 293 6.57 -16.07 11.13
CA LEU A 293 6.74 -17.45 10.65
C LEU A 293 5.54 -18.34 10.97
N ALA A 294 4.86 -18.14 12.10
CA ALA A 294 3.69 -18.91 12.49
C ALA A 294 2.49 -18.71 11.54
N THR A 295 2.41 -17.54 10.92
CA THR A 295 1.39 -17.25 9.90
C THR A 295 1.85 -17.60 8.49
N ALA A 296 3.12 -17.96 8.29
CA ALA A 296 3.70 -18.28 6.99
C ALA A 296 3.38 -19.72 6.55
N GLU A 297 3.26 -19.93 5.25
CA GLU A 297 3.00 -21.26 4.70
C GLU A 297 4.24 -22.16 4.89
N LYS A 298 4.03 -23.34 5.50
CA LYS A 298 5.09 -24.33 5.66
C LYS A 298 5.26 -25.14 4.38
N VAL A 299 6.41 -24.97 3.72
CA VAL A 299 6.74 -25.62 2.44
C VAL A 299 8.22 -25.99 2.36
N ASP A 300 8.53 -27.02 1.58
CA ASP A 300 9.92 -27.37 1.26
C ASP A 300 10.64 -26.20 0.55
N MET A 301 11.98 -26.21 0.62
CA MET A 301 12.79 -25.16 0.00
C MET A 301 12.46 -25.07 -1.50
N PRO A 302 12.02 -23.90 -1.99
CA PRO A 302 11.69 -23.73 -3.40
C PRO A 302 12.94 -23.88 -4.26
N THR A 303 12.77 -24.26 -5.53
CA THR A 303 13.88 -24.34 -6.49
C THR A 303 13.55 -23.53 -7.76
N GLY A 304 14.59 -22.95 -8.37
CA GLY A 304 14.45 -22.25 -9.65
C GLY A 304 13.65 -20.94 -9.61
N ILE A 305 13.55 -20.29 -8.45
CA ILE A 305 12.94 -18.95 -8.33
C ILE A 305 13.64 -17.97 -9.27
N LYS A 306 12.84 -17.29 -10.09
CA LYS A 306 13.31 -16.18 -10.91
C LYS A 306 13.04 -14.86 -10.18
N PRO A 307 14.01 -13.93 -10.14
CA PRO A 307 13.84 -12.66 -9.44
C PRO A 307 12.63 -11.86 -9.92
N MET A 308 11.94 -11.21 -8.97
CA MET A 308 10.89 -10.23 -9.28
C MET A 308 11.51 -9.01 -9.96
N LYS A 309 10.86 -8.46 -10.99
CA LYS A 309 11.40 -7.40 -11.86
C LYS A 309 10.79 -6.05 -11.50
N ALA A 310 11.62 -5.03 -11.38
CA ALA A 310 11.17 -3.65 -11.16
C ALA A 310 10.70 -2.95 -12.46
N THR A 311 9.74 -2.03 -12.34
CA THR A 311 9.28 -1.15 -13.42
C THR A 311 10.15 0.11 -13.50
N LEU A 312 10.56 0.51 -14.71
CA LEU A 312 11.32 1.74 -14.93
C LEU A 312 10.36 2.95 -14.97
N VAL A 313 10.65 3.99 -14.21
CA VAL A 313 9.86 5.24 -14.18
C VAL A 313 10.74 6.46 -14.45
N ASP A 314 10.11 7.55 -14.88
CA ASP A 314 10.78 8.74 -15.45
C ASP A 314 11.35 9.73 -14.41
N ARG A 315 10.92 9.68 -13.14
CA ARG A 315 11.42 10.57 -12.08
C ARG A 315 11.36 9.93 -10.69
N ALA A 316 12.14 10.48 -9.78
CA ALA A 316 11.99 10.20 -8.35
C ALA A 316 10.75 10.92 -7.82
N PHE A 317 10.19 10.40 -6.73
CA PHE A 317 8.94 10.87 -6.13
C PHE A 317 8.97 10.62 -4.63
N ASP A 318 8.10 11.33 -3.91
CA ASP A 318 7.90 11.17 -2.48
C ASP A 318 6.46 10.74 -2.26
N GLU A 319 6.27 9.53 -1.73
CA GLU A 319 4.93 9.00 -1.48
C GLU A 319 4.94 8.13 -0.21
N PRO A 320 3.98 8.30 0.72
CA PRO A 320 3.85 7.44 1.89
C PRO A 320 3.76 5.96 1.54
N GLY A 321 4.32 5.11 2.40
CA GLY A 321 4.33 3.65 2.20
C GLY A 321 5.41 3.15 1.22
N TRP A 322 6.17 4.03 0.59
CA TRP A 322 7.35 3.65 -0.20
C TRP A 322 8.64 3.74 0.62
N ILE A 323 9.54 2.79 0.39
CA ILE A 323 10.91 2.77 0.93
C ILE A 323 11.89 2.82 -0.24
N TYR A 324 13.03 3.47 -0.04
CA TYR A 324 14.02 3.67 -1.09
C TYR A 324 15.33 2.97 -0.75
N GLU A 325 15.90 2.27 -1.72
CA GLU A 325 17.18 1.57 -1.62
C GLU A 325 18.12 2.01 -2.73
N ILE A 326 19.43 1.85 -2.53
CA ILE A 326 20.41 2.08 -3.59
C ILE A 326 20.17 1.08 -4.72
N LYS A 327 20.09 1.56 -5.96
CA LYS A 327 20.20 0.68 -7.12
C LYS A 327 21.68 0.36 -7.33
N TRP A 328 22.05 -0.84 -6.92
CA TRP A 328 23.37 -1.40 -7.15
C TRP A 328 23.58 -1.74 -8.63
N ASP A 329 24.86 -1.80 -9.01
CA ASP A 329 25.35 -2.08 -10.37
C ASP A 329 26.17 -3.37 -10.37
N GLY A 330 25.49 -4.51 -10.45
CA GLY A 330 26.11 -5.83 -10.34
C GLY A 330 25.29 -6.98 -10.91
N TYR A 331 25.63 -8.21 -10.50
CA TYR A 331 24.92 -9.41 -10.90
C TYR A 331 23.80 -9.73 -9.91
N ARG A 332 22.56 -9.69 -10.38
CA ARG A 332 21.40 -10.19 -9.62
C ARG A 332 21.56 -11.68 -9.34
N ALA A 333 21.47 -12.06 -8.07
CA ALA A 333 21.71 -13.43 -7.62
C ALA A 333 20.65 -13.90 -6.63
N ILE A 334 20.25 -15.17 -6.75
CA ILE A 334 19.45 -15.89 -5.75
C ILE A 334 20.37 -16.91 -5.07
N ALA A 335 20.51 -16.81 -3.75
CA ALA A 335 21.31 -17.74 -2.96
C ALA A 335 20.40 -18.72 -2.22
N TYR A 336 20.64 -20.02 -2.43
CA TYR A 336 19.98 -21.12 -1.72
C TYR A 336 20.98 -21.67 -0.71
N LEU A 337 20.69 -21.49 0.56
CA LEU A 337 21.47 -22.01 1.67
C LEU A 337 20.72 -23.20 2.22
N ASN A 338 21.36 -24.35 2.23
CA ASN A 338 20.98 -25.52 3.01
C ASN A 338 22.14 -25.77 3.97
N LYS A 339 21.91 -26.15 5.24
CA LYS A 339 22.95 -26.21 6.30
C LYS A 339 24.29 -26.87 5.90
N ASN A 340 24.28 -27.74 4.89
CA ASN A 340 25.47 -28.43 4.37
C ASN A 340 25.90 -28.01 2.95
N GLU A 341 25.11 -27.22 2.21
CA GLU A 341 25.37 -26.86 0.82
C GLU A 341 24.75 -25.50 0.46
N THR A 342 25.58 -24.55 0.01
CA THR A 342 25.09 -23.27 -0.54
C THR A 342 25.32 -23.19 -2.05
N ARG A 343 24.30 -22.76 -2.79
CA ARG A 343 24.39 -22.50 -4.24
C ARG A 343 23.86 -21.13 -4.58
N ILE A 344 24.52 -20.45 -5.51
CA ILE A 344 24.16 -19.10 -5.95
C ILE A 344 23.82 -19.17 -7.44
N TYR A 345 22.64 -18.69 -7.80
CA TYR A 345 22.16 -18.70 -9.18
C TYR A 345 21.92 -17.28 -9.70
N SER A 346 22.17 -17.08 -10.99
CA SER A 346 21.85 -15.86 -11.70
C SER A 346 20.33 -15.69 -11.88
N ARG A 347 19.92 -14.52 -12.39
CA ARG A 347 18.53 -14.24 -12.80
C ARG A 347 17.88 -15.29 -13.71
N ASN A 348 18.68 -16.05 -14.47
CA ASN A 348 18.22 -17.04 -15.44
C ASN A 348 18.52 -18.48 -14.96
N ASN A 349 18.68 -18.68 -13.65
CA ASN A 349 18.99 -19.97 -13.02
C ASN A 349 20.31 -20.61 -13.50
N LEU A 350 21.30 -19.78 -13.87
CA LEU A 350 22.66 -20.26 -14.15
C LEU A 350 23.51 -20.17 -12.88
N GLU A 351 24.19 -21.23 -12.51
CA GLU A 351 25.00 -21.25 -11.29
C GLU A 351 26.24 -20.34 -11.40
N PHE A 352 26.45 -19.49 -10.40
CA PHE A 352 27.60 -18.61 -10.29
C PHE A 352 28.76 -19.27 -9.52
N ALA A 353 29.46 -20.19 -10.19
CA ALA A 353 30.63 -20.88 -9.60
C ALA A 353 31.83 -19.95 -9.33
N GLN A 354 31.86 -18.73 -9.88
CA GLN A 354 32.98 -17.80 -9.70
C GLN A 354 32.99 -17.02 -8.38
N PHE A 355 31.90 -17.02 -7.60
CA PHE A 355 31.75 -16.23 -6.38
C PHE A 355 31.92 -17.06 -5.10
N GLU A 356 32.97 -17.89 -5.06
CA GLU A 356 33.25 -18.80 -3.91
C GLU A 356 33.37 -18.04 -2.59
N LEU A 357 33.92 -16.82 -2.60
CA LEU A 357 34.03 -15.97 -1.40
C LEU A 357 32.65 -15.65 -0.79
N VAL A 358 31.65 -15.37 -1.63
CA VAL A 358 30.26 -15.11 -1.19
C VAL A 358 29.62 -16.39 -0.69
N LYS A 359 29.82 -17.50 -1.41
CA LYS A 359 29.32 -18.82 -1.02
C LYS A 359 29.83 -19.24 0.36
N SER A 360 31.15 -19.18 0.59
CA SER A 360 31.75 -19.53 1.88
C SER A 360 31.33 -18.60 3.02
N ALA A 361 30.99 -17.33 2.73
CA ALA A 361 30.44 -16.43 3.73
C ALA A 361 29.01 -16.82 4.13
N LEU A 362 28.18 -17.20 3.16
CA LEU A 362 26.79 -17.63 3.39
C LEU A 362 26.70 -18.96 4.13
N GLU A 363 27.58 -19.92 3.83
CA GLU A 363 27.65 -21.22 4.52
C GLU A 363 27.89 -21.08 6.03
N LYS A 364 28.59 -20.03 6.46
CA LYS A 364 28.86 -19.76 7.88
C LYS A 364 27.64 -19.29 8.68
N LEU A 365 26.52 -18.98 8.02
CA LEU A 365 25.29 -18.59 8.71
C LEU A 365 24.60 -19.77 9.42
N ASP A 366 24.92 -21.02 9.03
CA ASP A 366 24.37 -22.26 9.62
C ASP A 366 22.82 -22.31 9.67
N ILE A 367 22.20 -21.84 8.59
CA ILE A 367 20.75 -21.78 8.40
C ILE A 367 20.35 -22.31 7.03
N SER A 368 19.11 -22.76 6.92
CA SER A 368 18.47 -23.01 5.64
C SER A 368 17.62 -21.80 5.23
N ALA A 369 17.99 -21.12 4.14
CA ALA A 369 17.33 -19.88 3.68
C ALA A 369 17.44 -19.68 2.16
N VAL A 370 16.55 -18.87 1.58
CA VAL A 370 16.64 -18.39 0.20
C VAL A 370 16.68 -16.86 0.19
N PHE A 371 17.76 -16.28 -0.34
CA PHE A 371 17.98 -14.83 -0.40
C PHE A 371 17.95 -14.30 -1.83
N ASP A 372 17.39 -13.11 -2.00
CA ASP A 372 17.49 -12.32 -3.23
C ASP A 372 18.36 -11.09 -2.99
N GLY A 373 19.40 -10.94 -3.82
CA GLY A 373 20.44 -9.95 -3.63
C GLY A 373 21.17 -9.58 -4.92
N GLU A 374 22.16 -8.71 -4.78
CA GLU A 374 23.02 -8.30 -5.88
C GLU A 374 24.49 -8.36 -5.49
N ILE A 375 25.29 -9.03 -6.33
CA ILE A 375 26.74 -9.15 -6.15
C ILE A 375 27.41 -8.01 -6.89
N VAL A 376 28.17 -7.18 -6.17
CA VAL A 376 28.84 -5.99 -6.69
C VAL A 376 30.34 -6.01 -6.39
N ALA A 377 31.09 -5.30 -7.21
CA ALA A 377 32.50 -5.00 -6.95
C ALA A 377 32.63 -3.50 -6.65
N LEU A 378 33.07 -3.16 -5.43
CA LEU A 378 33.27 -1.77 -4.98
C LEU A 378 34.76 -1.41 -4.99
N LYS A 379 35.04 -0.15 -5.34
CA LYS A 379 36.36 0.46 -5.17
C LYS A 379 36.51 1.09 -3.78
N ASP A 380 37.72 1.52 -3.44
CA ASP A 380 38.04 2.22 -2.19
C ASP A 380 37.19 3.48 -1.94
N ASP A 381 36.68 4.12 -2.99
CA ASP A 381 35.80 5.29 -2.91
C ASP A 381 34.30 4.92 -2.77
N GLY A 382 33.98 3.64 -2.63
CA GLY A 382 32.61 3.11 -2.51
C GLY A 382 31.86 3.02 -3.83
N THR A 383 32.45 3.39 -4.97
CA THR A 383 31.78 3.32 -6.27
C THR A 383 31.76 1.90 -6.84
N ALA A 384 30.60 1.47 -7.33
CA ALA A 384 30.46 0.18 -8.00
C ALA A 384 31.13 0.21 -9.38
N ASN A 385 31.87 -0.86 -9.71
CA ASN A 385 32.52 -1.04 -10.99
C ASN A 385 32.18 -2.40 -11.61
N PHE A 386 31.21 -2.39 -12.53
CA PHE A 386 30.79 -3.59 -13.24
C PHE A 386 31.92 -4.26 -14.04
N GLY A 387 32.80 -3.49 -14.69
CA GLY A 387 33.93 -4.05 -15.44
C GLY A 387 34.89 -4.84 -14.55
N ALA A 388 35.15 -4.35 -13.34
CA ALA A 388 35.95 -5.05 -12.33
C ALA A 388 35.25 -6.33 -11.82
N LEU A 389 33.91 -6.31 -11.70
CA LEU A 389 33.12 -7.48 -11.32
C LEU A 389 33.26 -8.63 -12.33
N GLN A 390 33.24 -8.32 -13.65
CA GLN A 390 33.39 -9.34 -14.70
C GLN A 390 34.71 -10.08 -14.62
N ASN A 391 35.79 -9.33 -14.36
CA ASN A 391 37.16 -9.82 -14.36
C ASN A 391 37.69 -10.04 -12.93
N TRP A 392 36.81 -10.12 -11.93
CA TRP A 392 37.19 -10.18 -10.53
C TRP A 392 38.03 -11.42 -10.20
N LYS A 393 37.66 -12.58 -10.77
CA LYS A 393 38.39 -13.85 -10.58
C LYS A 393 39.86 -13.76 -10.98
N ASN A 394 40.19 -12.93 -11.98
CA ASN A 394 41.54 -12.79 -12.52
C ASN A 394 42.32 -11.63 -11.90
N THR A 395 41.65 -10.51 -11.61
CA THR A 395 42.33 -9.27 -11.21
C THR A 395 42.28 -8.99 -9.71
N LYS A 396 41.22 -9.41 -9.00
CA LYS A 396 40.93 -9.06 -7.59
C LYS A 396 41.13 -7.58 -7.27
N SER A 397 40.82 -6.71 -8.24
CA SER A 397 41.12 -5.27 -8.19
C SER A 397 40.07 -4.44 -7.43
N ALA A 398 39.07 -5.09 -6.84
CA ALA A 398 37.93 -4.47 -6.15
C ALA A 398 37.39 -5.42 -5.06
N GLU A 399 36.78 -4.84 -4.02
CA GLU A 399 36.14 -5.60 -2.94
C GLU A 399 34.79 -6.15 -3.40
N LEU A 400 34.57 -7.46 -3.19
CA LEU A 400 33.36 -8.15 -3.60
C LEU A 400 32.36 -8.19 -2.45
N HIS A 401 31.16 -7.66 -2.67
CA HIS A 401 30.08 -7.70 -1.68
C HIS A 401 28.81 -8.30 -2.27
N TYR A 402 28.02 -8.94 -1.42
CA TYR A 402 26.67 -9.40 -1.75
C TYR A 402 25.65 -8.59 -0.94
N TYR A 403 25.00 -7.63 -1.61
CA TYR A 403 23.94 -6.81 -1.03
C TYR A 403 22.61 -7.55 -1.13
N ILE A 404 22.16 -8.11 -0.02
CA ILE A 404 20.89 -8.83 0.09
C ILE A 404 19.79 -7.83 0.46
N PHE A 405 18.70 -7.81 -0.30
CA PHE A 405 17.58 -6.90 -0.06
C PHE A 405 16.25 -7.61 0.16
N ASP A 406 16.17 -8.94 0.02
CA ASP A 406 14.96 -9.71 0.34
C ASP A 406 15.30 -11.14 0.80
N ILE A 407 14.41 -11.72 1.61
CA ILE A 407 14.45 -13.13 2.05
C ILE A 407 13.13 -13.80 1.63
N LEU A 408 13.25 -14.90 0.89
CA LEU A 408 12.11 -15.53 0.22
C LEU A 408 11.60 -16.78 0.97
N TRP A 409 12.48 -17.42 1.73
CA TRP A 409 12.19 -18.65 2.46
C TRP A 409 13.18 -18.81 3.63
N LEU A 410 12.72 -19.32 4.77
CA LEU A 410 13.55 -19.58 5.96
C LEU A 410 13.07 -20.84 6.69
N GLU A 411 13.98 -21.80 6.93
CA GLU A 411 13.80 -22.96 7.82
C GLU A 411 12.43 -23.67 7.72
N GLY A 412 11.93 -23.88 6.49
CA GLY A 412 10.67 -24.58 6.22
C GLY A 412 9.47 -23.68 5.91
N TYR A 413 9.63 -22.36 5.90
CA TYR A 413 8.53 -21.42 5.73
C TYR A 413 8.75 -20.52 4.51
N SER A 414 7.74 -20.46 3.63
CA SER A 414 7.67 -19.49 2.54
C SER A 414 7.38 -18.11 3.09
N LEU A 415 8.16 -17.12 2.66
CA LEU A 415 7.91 -15.72 3.01
C LEU A 415 7.30 -14.93 1.84
N LEU A 416 7.03 -15.58 0.70
CA LEU A 416 6.56 -14.91 -0.52
C LEU A 416 5.22 -14.17 -0.33
N ASP A 417 4.36 -14.70 0.54
CA ASP A 417 3.04 -14.15 0.91
C ASP A 417 3.10 -13.13 2.06
N LYS A 418 4.30 -12.87 2.62
CA LYS A 418 4.52 -11.83 3.62
C LYS A 418 4.82 -10.51 2.96
N THR A 419 4.48 -9.42 3.64
CA THR A 419 4.79 -8.06 3.17
C THR A 419 6.30 -7.82 3.16
N LEU A 420 6.78 -6.89 2.34
CA LEU A 420 8.20 -6.54 2.27
C LEU A 420 8.73 -6.12 3.65
N THR A 421 7.93 -5.41 4.44
CA THR A 421 8.29 -5.02 5.82
C THR A 421 8.54 -6.25 6.69
N GLU A 422 7.65 -7.23 6.70
CA GLU A 422 7.83 -8.48 7.46
C GLU A 422 9.04 -9.27 6.95
N ARG A 423 9.20 -9.41 5.63
CA ARG A 423 10.37 -10.11 5.06
C ARG A 423 11.67 -9.42 5.46
N ARG A 424 11.71 -8.08 5.44
CA ARG A 424 12.89 -7.31 5.87
C ARG A 424 13.19 -7.46 7.35
N GLN A 425 12.18 -7.51 8.22
CA GLN A 425 12.39 -7.79 9.65
C GLN A 425 13.05 -9.15 9.87
N VAL A 426 12.60 -10.18 9.15
CA VAL A 426 13.25 -11.51 9.17
C VAL A 426 14.68 -11.40 8.64
N LEU A 427 14.89 -10.73 7.50
CA LEU A 427 16.21 -10.55 6.87
C LEU A 427 17.21 -9.88 7.81
N GLU A 428 16.82 -8.77 8.43
CA GLU A 428 17.67 -7.96 9.32
C GLU A 428 18.02 -8.67 10.63
N HIS A 429 17.19 -9.63 11.05
CA HIS A 429 17.48 -10.48 12.19
C HIS A 429 18.41 -11.64 11.83
N VAL A 430 18.19 -12.24 10.66
CA VAL A 430 18.93 -13.42 10.20
C VAL A 430 20.34 -13.06 9.74
N LEU A 431 20.53 -11.89 9.12
CA LEU A 431 21.83 -11.47 8.63
C LEU A 431 22.65 -10.71 9.68
N PRO A 432 23.97 -10.93 9.73
CA PRO A 432 24.87 -10.21 10.64
C PRO A 432 24.93 -8.72 10.29
N LYS A 433 24.86 -7.84 11.30
CA LYS A 433 24.82 -6.38 11.14
C LYS A 433 26.11 -5.75 10.57
N ASP A 434 27.24 -6.46 10.62
CA ASP A 434 28.56 -5.96 10.18
C ASP A 434 29.46 -7.08 9.60
N HIS A 435 29.06 -7.69 8.47
CA HIS A 435 29.89 -8.71 7.80
C HIS A 435 30.71 -8.10 6.64
N GLU A 436 31.93 -8.60 6.40
CA GLU A 436 32.83 -8.08 5.36
C GLU A 436 32.25 -8.26 3.94
N VAL A 437 31.82 -9.47 3.61
CA VAL A 437 31.30 -9.84 2.28
C VAL A 437 29.79 -9.68 2.14
N ILE A 438 29.00 -10.14 3.12
CA ILE A 438 27.53 -10.07 3.08
C ILE A 438 27.08 -8.73 3.67
N LYS A 439 26.24 -8.01 2.93
CA LYS A 439 25.68 -6.72 3.34
C LYS A 439 24.16 -6.76 3.18
N ILE A 440 23.45 -6.07 4.07
CA ILE A 440 22.03 -5.80 3.88
C ILE A 440 21.93 -4.53 3.03
N SER A 441 21.10 -4.56 1.98
CA SER A 441 20.71 -3.35 1.27
C SER A 441 19.82 -2.52 2.19
N GLN A 442 20.36 -1.41 2.69
CA GLN A 442 19.63 -0.49 3.55
C GLN A 442 18.46 0.14 2.78
N ALA A 443 17.28 0.07 3.39
CA ALA A 443 16.09 0.77 2.94
C ALA A 443 15.88 2.01 3.80
N PHE A 444 15.51 3.12 3.17
CA PHE A 444 15.31 4.41 3.79
C PHE A 444 13.85 4.83 3.61
N LEU A 445 13.16 5.16 4.70
CA LEU A 445 11.86 5.86 4.66
C LEU A 445 12.12 7.37 4.74
N THR A 446 12.56 7.92 3.61
CA THR A 446 12.90 9.34 3.45
C THR A 446 12.28 9.86 2.16
N SER A 447 12.49 11.14 1.84
CA SER A 447 12.21 11.68 0.50
C SER A 447 13.01 10.90 -0.55
N GLY A 448 12.30 10.23 -1.45
CA GLY A 448 12.86 9.56 -2.60
C GLY A 448 13.53 10.54 -3.57
N ILE A 449 13.03 11.78 -3.64
CA ILE A 449 13.64 12.87 -4.41
C ILE A 449 15.01 13.22 -3.84
N ASP A 450 15.11 13.51 -2.54
CA ASP A 450 16.38 13.85 -1.90
C ASP A 450 17.37 12.68 -1.95
N PHE A 451 16.88 11.46 -1.75
CA PHE A 451 17.68 10.25 -1.83
C PHE A 451 18.23 10.01 -3.25
N PHE A 452 17.43 10.25 -4.28
CA PHE A 452 17.87 10.18 -5.67
C PHE A 452 18.93 11.23 -6.00
N ASP A 453 18.77 12.45 -5.50
CA ASP A 453 19.76 13.52 -5.70
C ASP A 453 21.06 13.25 -4.93
N ALA A 454 21.00 12.65 -3.75
CA ALA A 454 22.18 12.14 -3.05
C ALA A 454 22.88 11.04 -3.88
N ALA A 455 22.12 10.07 -4.41
CA ALA A 455 22.66 9.01 -5.26
C ALA A 455 23.36 9.55 -6.52
N LYS A 456 22.81 10.62 -7.14
CA LYS A 456 23.46 11.32 -8.25
C LYS A 456 24.79 11.96 -7.86
N ARG A 457 24.84 12.66 -6.72
CA ARG A 457 26.08 13.30 -6.21
C ARG A 457 27.16 12.28 -5.87
N MET A 458 26.76 11.10 -5.41
CA MET A 458 27.64 9.97 -5.14
C MET A 458 27.97 9.14 -6.38
N HIS A 459 27.51 9.56 -7.58
CA HIS A 459 27.72 8.87 -8.85
C HIS A 459 27.24 7.41 -8.88
N LEU A 460 26.24 7.05 -8.07
CA LEU A 460 25.60 5.74 -8.06
C LEU A 460 24.73 5.53 -9.32
N GLU A 461 24.27 4.29 -9.56
CA GLU A 461 23.47 3.99 -10.75
C GLU A 461 22.07 4.62 -10.70
N GLY A 462 21.49 4.66 -9.50
CA GLY A 462 20.14 5.18 -9.26
C GLY A 462 19.61 4.67 -7.93
N ILE A 463 18.28 4.64 -7.82
CA ILE A 463 17.58 4.15 -6.63
C ILE A 463 16.48 3.16 -7.03
N ILE A 464 16.08 2.31 -6.09
CA ILE A 464 14.91 1.46 -6.18
C ILE A 464 13.90 1.95 -5.14
N ALA A 465 12.70 2.32 -5.57
CA ALA A 465 11.57 2.54 -4.68
C ALA A 465 10.78 1.23 -4.56
N LYS A 466 10.46 0.79 -3.35
CA LYS A 466 9.65 -0.40 -3.09
C LYS A 466 8.50 -0.05 -2.17
N ARG A 467 7.31 -0.57 -2.45
CA ARG A 467 6.14 -0.43 -1.60
C ARG A 467 6.31 -1.34 -0.37
N ALA A 468 6.26 -0.77 0.84
CA ALA A 468 6.62 -1.42 2.10
C ALA A 468 5.74 -2.65 2.42
N ASP A 469 4.51 -2.64 1.92
CA ASP A 469 3.50 -3.67 2.06
C ASP A 469 3.36 -4.57 0.81
N SER A 470 4.34 -4.51 -0.11
CA SER A 470 4.36 -5.37 -1.32
C SER A 470 4.69 -6.83 -1.01
N TYR A 471 4.04 -7.73 -1.75
CA TYR A 471 4.34 -9.17 -1.73
C TYR A 471 5.42 -9.52 -2.76
N TYR A 472 6.02 -10.71 -2.64
CA TYR A 472 7.02 -11.15 -3.61
C TYR A 472 6.40 -12.11 -4.63
N SER A 473 6.59 -11.84 -5.92
CA SER A 473 6.06 -12.68 -7.00
C SER A 473 7.15 -13.03 -8.03
N SER A 474 7.53 -14.30 -8.09
CA SER A 474 8.55 -14.86 -8.98
C SER A 474 8.25 -14.58 -10.47
N ASP A 475 9.28 -14.21 -11.24
CA ASP A 475 9.26 -13.87 -12.68
C ASP A 475 8.30 -12.73 -13.13
N SER A 476 7.60 -12.10 -12.19
CA SER A 476 6.65 -11.02 -12.48
C SER A 476 7.34 -9.66 -12.57
N ARG A 477 6.83 -8.75 -13.40
CA ARG A 477 7.22 -7.33 -13.37
C ARG A 477 6.26 -6.58 -12.47
N SER A 478 6.76 -6.14 -11.34
CA SER A 478 5.98 -5.43 -10.33
C SER A 478 5.96 -3.93 -10.59
N ARG A 479 4.80 -3.31 -10.34
CA ARG A 479 4.64 -1.85 -10.22
C ARG A 479 4.96 -1.36 -8.82
N GLU A 480 4.97 -2.26 -7.84
CA GLU A 480 5.27 -1.96 -6.44
C GLU A 480 6.79 -1.88 -6.18
N TRP A 481 7.62 -2.28 -7.17
CA TRP A 481 9.07 -2.08 -7.18
C TRP A 481 9.42 -1.23 -8.41
N LEU A 482 9.87 -0.01 -8.19
CA LEU A 482 10.21 0.96 -9.21
C LEU A 482 11.70 1.24 -9.22
N LYS A 483 12.30 1.29 -10.40
CA LYS A 483 13.71 1.69 -10.57
C LYS A 483 13.77 3.07 -11.19
N ILE A 484 14.56 3.94 -10.58
CA ILE A 484 14.81 5.31 -11.04
C ILE A 484 16.30 5.42 -11.32
N LYS A 485 16.67 5.62 -12.59
CA LYS A 485 18.07 5.61 -13.03
C LYS A 485 18.65 7.02 -13.00
N ALA A 486 19.78 7.20 -12.33
CA ALA A 486 20.54 8.45 -12.33
C ALA A 486 21.40 8.57 -13.59
N LYS A 487 21.87 7.43 -14.12
CA LYS A 487 22.64 7.31 -15.36
C LYS A 487 21.83 6.56 -16.40
N ARG A 488 21.82 7.05 -17.64
CA ARG A 488 21.15 6.35 -18.74
C ARG A 488 22.01 5.16 -19.19
N ARG A 489 21.71 4.00 -18.61
CA ARG A 489 22.31 2.71 -18.93
C ARG A 489 21.28 1.75 -19.48
N GLN A 490 21.70 0.95 -20.46
CA GLN A 490 20.85 -0.02 -21.11
C GLN A 490 21.67 -1.23 -21.56
N GLU A 491 21.06 -2.41 -21.47
CA GLU A 491 21.62 -3.61 -22.09
C GLU A 491 21.22 -3.68 -23.57
N VAL A 492 22.18 -4.03 -24.41
CA VAL A 492 22.07 -4.00 -25.87
C VAL A 492 22.78 -5.21 -26.48
N ILE A 493 22.37 -5.60 -27.67
CA ILE A 493 22.95 -6.71 -28.42
C ILE A 493 24.08 -6.19 -29.32
N ILE A 494 25.22 -6.87 -29.29
CA ILE A 494 26.31 -6.64 -30.24
C ILE A 494 25.98 -7.42 -31.53
N GLY A 495 25.65 -6.70 -32.60
CA GLY A 495 25.38 -7.28 -33.92
C GLY A 495 26.57 -7.20 -34.88
N GLY A 496 27.64 -6.50 -34.51
CA GLY A 496 28.83 -6.40 -35.33
C GLY A 496 29.87 -5.45 -34.75
N TYR A 497 31.00 -5.31 -35.45
CA TYR A 497 32.01 -4.32 -35.16
C TYR A 497 32.54 -3.70 -36.45
N THR A 498 33.20 -2.55 -36.32
CA THR A 498 33.81 -1.80 -37.42
C THR A 498 35.29 -1.61 -37.17
N ARG A 499 36.07 -1.51 -38.25
CA ARG A 499 37.48 -1.13 -38.19
C ARG A 499 37.75 -0.05 -39.24
N ASN A 500 38.20 1.12 -38.79
CA ASN A 500 38.63 2.20 -39.68
C ASN A 500 39.98 1.82 -40.33
N GLU A 501 40.24 2.33 -41.53
CA GLU A 501 41.53 2.15 -42.18
C GLU A 501 42.65 2.85 -41.36
N GLY A 502 43.81 2.19 -41.24
CA GLY A 502 44.98 2.73 -40.52
C GLY A 502 44.91 2.71 -38.99
N THR A 503 43.92 2.08 -38.36
CA THR A 503 43.84 1.98 -36.89
C THR A 503 44.70 0.85 -36.31
N GLU A 504 45.44 1.17 -35.23
CA GLU A 504 46.18 0.18 -34.42
C GLU A 504 45.27 -0.60 -33.45
N LYS A 505 44.03 -0.14 -33.25
CA LYS A 505 43.05 -0.83 -32.39
C LYS A 505 42.53 -2.10 -33.06
N TYR A 506 42.19 -3.12 -32.26
CA TYR A 506 41.58 -4.36 -32.75
C TYR A 506 40.24 -4.10 -33.46
N PHE A 507 39.41 -3.21 -32.91
CA PHE A 507 38.21 -2.66 -33.54
C PHE A 507 38.04 -1.18 -33.18
N SER A 508 37.28 -0.46 -34.00
CA SER A 508 36.99 0.98 -33.85
C SER A 508 35.69 1.25 -33.11
N ALA A 509 34.61 0.53 -33.44
CA ALA A 509 33.32 0.65 -32.74
C ALA A 509 32.48 -0.62 -32.88
N LEU A 510 31.63 -0.91 -31.89
CA LEU A 510 30.62 -1.96 -31.94
C LEU A 510 29.31 -1.42 -32.50
N ALA A 511 28.62 -2.22 -33.32
CA ALA A 511 27.27 -1.96 -33.82
C ALA A 511 26.24 -2.61 -32.89
N LEU A 512 25.28 -1.83 -32.41
CA LEU A 512 24.39 -2.19 -31.32
C LEU A 512 22.92 -2.26 -31.75
N GLY A 513 22.15 -3.15 -31.12
CA GLY A 513 20.70 -3.26 -31.35
C GLY A 513 19.90 -3.77 -30.16
N VAL A 514 18.58 -3.72 -30.29
CA VAL A 514 17.60 -4.28 -29.34
C VAL A 514 16.49 -5.00 -30.08
N TYR A 515 15.90 -6.02 -29.47
CA TYR A 515 14.77 -6.75 -30.05
C TYR A 515 13.45 -5.99 -29.84
N ASP A 516 12.58 -6.00 -30.86
CA ASP A 516 11.18 -5.60 -30.73
C ASP A 516 10.27 -6.77 -30.29
N GLU A 517 8.98 -6.48 -30.10
CA GLU A 517 7.99 -7.50 -29.71
C GLU A 517 7.81 -8.63 -30.73
N LYS A 518 8.14 -8.36 -32.01
CA LYS A 518 8.06 -9.31 -33.11
C LYS A 518 9.36 -10.11 -33.29
N GLY A 519 10.35 -9.92 -32.42
CA GLY A 519 11.62 -10.62 -32.43
C GLY A 519 12.62 -10.12 -33.47
N LYS A 520 12.43 -8.92 -34.04
CA LYS A 520 13.40 -8.29 -34.96
C LYS A 520 14.43 -7.47 -34.22
N LEU A 521 15.70 -7.59 -34.60
CA LEU A 521 16.79 -6.81 -34.02
C LEU A 521 16.92 -5.44 -34.72
N ASN A 522 16.57 -4.37 -34.01
CA ASN A 522 16.64 -3.00 -34.52
C ASN A 522 17.97 -2.35 -34.14
N TYR A 523 18.62 -1.70 -35.12
CA TYR A 523 19.87 -0.98 -34.90
C TYR A 523 19.62 0.32 -34.12
N ILE A 524 20.40 0.58 -33.08
CA ILE A 524 20.25 1.75 -32.21
C ILE A 524 21.52 2.60 -32.11
N GLY A 525 22.56 2.30 -32.90
CA GLY A 525 23.77 3.10 -32.97
C GLY A 525 25.06 2.30 -32.76
N LYS A 526 26.16 3.03 -32.52
CA LYS A 526 27.50 2.48 -32.35
C LYS A 526 28.20 3.01 -31.10
N VAL A 527 29.08 2.19 -30.53
CA VAL A 527 29.91 2.55 -29.37
C VAL A 527 31.38 2.34 -29.67
N GLY A 528 32.20 3.39 -29.52
CA GLY A 528 33.65 3.36 -29.79
C GLY A 528 34.53 3.68 -28.58
N THR A 529 33.93 3.88 -27.40
CA THR A 529 34.60 4.25 -26.15
C THR A 529 34.26 3.26 -25.04
N GLY A 530 35.03 3.25 -23.94
CA GLY A 530 34.82 2.31 -22.82
C GLY A 530 35.61 1.01 -22.91
N PHE A 531 36.59 0.91 -23.81
CA PHE A 531 37.46 -0.26 -23.96
C PHE A 531 38.91 0.09 -23.64
N ASN A 532 39.61 -0.78 -22.92
CA ASN A 532 41.07 -0.81 -22.88
C ASN A 532 41.60 -1.90 -23.85
N GLN A 533 42.92 -1.93 -24.09
CA GLN A 533 43.52 -2.83 -25.08
C GLN A 533 43.30 -4.32 -24.74
N ALA A 534 43.29 -4.68 -23.45
CA ALA A 534 43.01 -6.04 -22.99
C ALA A 534 41.55 -6.45 -23.27
N ALA A 535 40.58 -5.60 -22.92
CA ALA A 535 39.17 -5.84 -23.17
C ALA A 535 38.86 -5.94 -24.67
N GLN A 536 39.53 -5.14 -25.51
CA GLN A 536 39.38 -5.28 -26.96
C GLN A 536 39.86 -6.64 -27.46
N LYS A 537 40.97 -7.16 -26.92
CA LYS A 537 41.50 -8.48 -27.26
C LYS A 537 40.55 -9.60 -26.83
N GLU A 538 40.05 -9.55 -25.58
CA GLU A 538 39.08 -10.53 -25.07
C GLU A 538 37.78 -10.54 -25.90
N LEU A 539 37.27 -9.37 -26.28
CA LEU A 539 36.09 -9.26 -27.14
C LEU A 539 36.34 -9.86 -28.53
N MET A 540 37.52 -9.68 -29.11
CA MET A 540 37.86 -10.28 -30.40
C MET A 540 37.79 -11.81 -30.36
N GLU A 541 38.23 -12.44 -29.27
CA GLU A 541 38.15 -13.90 -29.11
C GLU A 541 36.69 -14.40 -29.10
N GLU A 542 35.76 -13.62 -28.56
CA GLU A 542 34.33 -13.93 -28.61
C GLU A 542 33.69 -13.61 -29.96
N PHE A 543 34.18 -12.59 -30.65
CA PHE A 543 33.71 -12.16 -31.98
C PHE A 543 34.08 -13.18 -33.05
N ASP A 544 35.32 -13.69 -33.04
CA ASP A 544 35.81 -14.65 -34.04
C ASP A 544 34.94 -15.92 -34.09
N LYS A 545 34.42 -16.36 -32.94
CA LYS A 545 33.50 -17.51 -32.81
C LYS A 545 32.11 -17.26 -33.43
N ARG A 546 31.75 -16.01 -33.69
CA ARG A 546 30.36 -15.58 -34.01
C ARG A 546 30.25 -14.80 -35.31
N ILE A 547 31.32 -14.69 -36.10
CA ILE A 547 31.29 -14.02 -37.41
C ILE A 547 30.21 -14.64 -38.31
N THR A 548 29.45 -13.79 -38.99
CA THR A 548 28.46 -14.17 -40.00
C THR A 548 28.58 -13.29 -41.24
N LYS A 549 28.15 -13.82 -42.39
CA LYS A 549 28.12 -13.08 -43.66
C LYS A 549 26.90 -12.15 -43.76
N THR A 550 25.83 -12.45 -43.04
CA THR A 550 24.56 -11.73 -43.10
C THR A 550 24.44 -10.70 -41.99
N CYS A 551 23.92 -9.51 -42.31
CA CYS A 551 23.60 -8.50 -41.31
C CYS A 551 22.50 -9.04 -40.37
N PRO A 552 22.69 -8.99 -39.03
CA PRO A 552 21.68 -9.48 -38.08
C PRO A 552 20.57 -8.45 -37.81
N PHE A 553 20.76 -7.19 -38.22
CA PHE A 553 19.78 -6.13 -38.02
C PHE A 553 18.67 -6.18 -39.07
N ALA A 554 17.46 -5.80 -38.67
CA ALA A 554 16.28 -5.73 -39.54
C ALA A 554 16.47 -4.78 -40.74
N THR A 555 17.28 -3.75 -40.57
CA THR A 555 17.72 -2.83 -41.61
C THR A 555 19.23 -2.70 -41.51
N THR A 556 19.94 -2.92 -42.62
CA THR A 556 21.40 -2.81 -42.65
C THR A 556 21.81 -1.35 -42.38
N PRO A 557 22.53 -1.07 -41.27
CA PRO A 557 22.90 0.30 -40.93
C PRO A 557 24.08 0.79 -41.78
N ASP A 558 24.08 2.07 -42.15
CA ASP A 558 25.28 2.74 -42.68
C ASP A 558 26.23 3.05 -41.51
N VAL A 559 27.17 2.13 -41.26
CA VAL A 559 28.10 2.24 -40.13
C VAL A 559 29.16 3.34 -40.31
N ASP A 560 29.33 3.85 -41.53
CA ASP A 560 30.25 4.94 -41.90
C ASP A 560 29.49 6.25 -42.20
N GLU A 561 28.23 6.36 -41.76
CA GLU A 561 27.41 7.56 -41.90
C GLU A 561 28.12 8.79 -41.28
N PRO A 562 28.29 9.89 -42.05
CA PRO A 562 28.86 11.12 -41.53
C PRO A 562 27.92 11.78 -40.52
N SER A 563 28.48 12.35 -39.46
CA SER A 563 27.73 13.04 -38.40
C SER A 563 28.14 14.50 -38.30
N GLN A 564 27.35 15.33 -37.59
CA GLN A 564 27.70 16.74 -37.35
C GLN A 564 29.11 16.94 -36.76
N PHE A 565 29.62 15.98 -35.98
CA PHE A 565 30.96 16.02 -35.40
C PHE A 565 32.02 15.28 -36.23
N ARG A 566 31.60 14.58 -37.29
CA ARG A 566 32.47 13.86 -38.22
C ARG A 566 31.88 13.88 -39.64
N PRO A 567 32.13 14.95 -40.41
CA PRO A 567 31.58 15.10 -41.75
C PRO A 567 32.26 14.21 -42.82
N GLN A 568 33.44 13.65 -42.53
CA GLN A 568 34.18 12.77 -43.45
C GLN A 568 33.95 11.28 -43.15
N ARG A 569 33.77 10.48 -44.21
CA ARG A 569 33.74 9.01 -44.19
C ARG A 569 35.14 8.45 -43.99
N LEU A 570 35.30 7.40 -43.17
CA LEU A 570 36.61 6.81 -42.85
C LEU A 570 36.81 5.40 -43.43
N GLY A 571 35.94 4.98 -44.35
CA GLY A 571 36.07 3.67 -44.99
C GLY A 571 35.80 2.51 -44.02
N ALA A 572 35.04 2.76 -42.96
CA ALA A 572 34.75 1.77 -41.94
C ALA A 572 33.91 0.62 -42.51
N LYS A 573 34.48 -0.59 -42.59
CA LYS A 573 33.75 -1.79 -43.03
C LYS A 573 33.15 -2.53 -41.82
N PRO A 574 31.86 -2.92 -41.88
CA PRO A 574 31.27 -3.73 -40.82
C PRO A 574 31.66 -5.20 -40.97
N THR A 575 32.00 -5.83 -39.85
CA THR A 575 32.02 -7.28 -39.69
C THR A 575 30.83 -7.68 -38.81
N TRP A 576 29.94 -8.48 -39.38
CA TRP A 576 28.70 -8.88 -38.71
C TRP A 576 28.90 -10.08 -37.79
N LEU A 577 28.19 -10.07 -36.67
CA LEU A 577 28.21 -11.13 -35.67
C LEU A 577 26.81 -11.71 -35.50
N LYS A 578 26.73 -13.00 -35.16
CA LYS A 578 25.47 -13.60 -34.67
C LYS A 578 25.02 -12.83 -33.41
N PRO A 579 23.74 -12.44 -33.30
CA PRO A 579 23.22 -11.58 -32.23
C PRO A 579 23.05 -12.35 -30.91
N GLN A 580 24.17 -12.80 -30.36
CA GLN A 580 24.23 -13.70 -29.20
C GLN A 580 24.97 -13.07 -28.01
N LEU A 581 25.59 -11.90 -28.20
CA LEU A 581 26.34 -11.21 -27.18
C LEU A 581 25.53 -10.02 -26.67
N VAL A 582 25.21 -10.03 -25.37
CA VAL A 582 24.62 -8.90 -24.68
C VAL A 582 25.74 -8.10 -24.02
N CYS A 583 25.66 -6.77 -24.10
CA CYS A 583 26.54 -5.88 -23.34
C CYS A 583 25.75 -4.77 -22.69
N GLU A 584 26.35 -4.15 -21.68
CA GLU A 584 25.83 -2.98 -21.00
C GLU A 584 26.57 -1.72 -21.46
N ILE A 585 25.81 -0.68 -21.76
CA ILE A 585 26.31 0.62 -22.20
C ILE A 585 25.77 1.74 -21.32
N GLU A 586 26.51 2.85 -21.26
CA GLU A 586 26.08 4.13 -20.68
C GLU A 586 26.11 5.20 -21.78
N PHE A 587 25.07 6.01 -21.87
CA PHE A 587 24.91 7.02 -22.93
C PHE A 587 24.31 8.32 -22.38
N ALA A 588 24.41 9.42 -23.13
CA ALA A 588 23.87 10.71 -22.72
C ALA A 588 22.39 10.86 -23.08
N GLU A 589 22.02 10.52 -24.32
CA GLU A 589 20.65 10.65 -24.83
C GLU A 589 20.35 9.67 -25.95
N ILE A 590 19.05 9.45 -26.19
CA ILE A 590 18.52 8.80 -27.40
C ILE A 590 17.93 9.92 -28.26
N THR A 591 18.34 10.01 -29.51
CA THR A 591 17.84 10.99 -30.47
C THR A 591 16.41 10.67 -30.92
N SER A 592 15.72 11.63 -31.56
CA SER A 592 14.34 11.45 -32.02
C SER A 592 14.16 10.32 -33.06
N ASP A 593 15.23 9.94 -33.76
CA ASP A 593 15.30 8.79 -34.67
C ASP A 593 15.71 7.47 -33.98
N GLY A 594 15.81 7.46 -32.64
CA GLY A 594 16.05 6.25 -31.84
C GLY A 594 17.52 5.83 -31.72
N LYS A 595 18.48 6.68 -32.10
CA LYS A 595 19.92 6.38 -32.01
C LYS A 595 20.54 6.87 -30.69
N LEU A 596 21.51 6.11 -30.18
CA LEU A 596 22.27 6.44 -28.98
C LEU A 596 23.33 7.52 -29.26
N ARG A 597 23.43 8.52 -28.38
CA ARG A 597 24.46 9.57 -28.42
C ARG A 597 25.40 9.48 -27.23
N GLN A 598 26.70 9.66 -27.50
CA GLN A 598 27.78 9.59 -26.50
C GLN A 598 27.81 8.27 -25.69
N ALA A 599 27.58 7.14 -26.37
CA ALA A 599 27.62 5.83 -25.72
C ALA A 599 29.06 5.41 -25.34
N SER A 600 29.19 4.71 -24.22
CA SER A 600 30.40 4.04 -23.72
C SER A 600 30.10 2.63 -23.26
N PHE A 601 30.99 1.68 -23.56
CA PHE A 601 30.86 0.28 -23.15
C PHE A 601 31.22 0.11 -21.67
N LYS A 602 30.45 -0.72 -20.95
CA LYS A 602 30.72 -1.05 -19.53
C LYS A 602 31.10 -2.50 -19.30
N GLY A 603 30.54 -3.45 -20.07
CA GLY A 603 30.85 -4.87 -19.92
C GLY A 603 29.89 -5.78 -20.69
N LEU A 604 30.22 -7.08 -20.76
CA LEU A 604 29.33 -8.12 -21.31
C LEU A 604 28.27 -8.57 -20.28
N ARG A 605 27.13 -9.07 -20.72
CA ARG A 605 26.08 -9.63 -19.84
C ARG A 605 25.81 -11.08 -20.21
N THR A 606 26.66 -11.97 -19.73
CA THR A 606 26.54 -13.43 -19.96
C THR A 606 25.40 -14.06 -19.16
N ASP A 607 24.86 -13.35 -18.18
CA ASP A 607 23.72 -13.72 -17.34
C ASP A 607 22.35 -13.51 -18.00
N LYS A 608 22.30 -12.86 -19.18
CA LYS A 608 21.05 -12.54 -19.89
C LYS A 608 20.89 -13.35 -21.17
N ASP A 609 19.63 -13.71 -21.47
CA ASP A 609 19.26 -14.20 -22.80
C ASP A 609 19.19 -13.00 -23.77
N PRO A 610 19.95 -13.03 -24.88
CA PRO A 610 19.88 -12.01 -25.92
C PRO A 610 18.46 -11.68 -26.40
N LYS A 611 17.55 -12.66 -26.46
CA LYS A 611 16.18 -12.47 -26.94
C LYS A 611 15.30 -11.66 -25.97
N GLU A 612 15.70 -11.53 -24.72
CA GLU A 612 14.99 -10.73 -23.72
C GLU A 612 15.39 -9.25 -23.75
N VAL A 613 16.43 -8.89 -24.51
CA VAL A 613 16.97 -7.53 -24.55
C VAL A 613 16.12 -6.65 -25.44
N ARG A 614 15.24 -5.87 -24.80
CA ARG A 614 14.32 -4.91 -25.42
C ARG A 614 14.64 -3.49 -24.97
N GLN A 615 14.19 -2.50 -25.72
CA GLN A 615 14.26 -1.11 -25.29
C GLN A 615 13.39 -0.91 -24.03
N GLU A 616 13.98 -0.40 -22.95
CA GLU A 616 13.20 -0.03 -21.77
C GLU A 616 12.56 1.34 -22.02
N ILE A 617 11.24 1.40 -21.92
CA ILE A 617 10.47 2.65 -22.00
C ILE A 617 10.13 3.05 -20.56
N GLU A 618 10.51 4.28 -20.19
CA GLU A 618 10.14 4.88 -18.92
C GLU A 618 8.61 5.06 -18.86
N LYS A 619 7.99 4.65 -17.75
CA LYS A 619 6.59 4.97 -17.48
C LYS A 619 6.50 6.27 -16.69
N ASP A 620 5.39 7.00 -16.86
CA ASP A 620 5.10 8.16 -16.02
C ASP A 620 4.98 7.74 -14.56
N THR A 621 5.76 8.40 -13.71
CA THR A 621 5.88 8.05 -12.29
C THR A 621 4.56 8.25 -11.54
N GLU A 622 3.89 9.39 -11.73
CA GLU A 622 2.64 9.72 -11.03
C GLU A 622 1.56 8.69 -11.35
N ALA A 623 1.34 8.39 -12.63
CA ALA A 623 0.36 7.38 -13.04
C ALA A 623 0.62 5.98 -12.44
N VAL A 624 1.90 5.59 -12.28
CA VAL A 624 2.25 4.29 -11.69
C VAL A 624 2.08 4.31 -10.17
N VAL A 625 2.52 5.37 -9.50
CA VAL A 625 2.43 5.53 -8.05
C VAL A 625 0.98 5.65 -7.60
N ASP A 626 0.16 6.48 -8.28
CA ASP A 626 -1.26 6.63 -8.02
C ASP A 626 -2.00 5.29 -8.16
N GLN A 627 -1.64 4.51 -9.17
CA GLN A 627 -2.24 3.20 -9.39
C GLN A 627 -1.84 2.19 -8.30
N VAL A 628 -0.61 2.25 -7.79
CA VAL A 628 -0.15 1.39 -6.67
C VAL A 628 -0.77 1.84 -5.35
N ASN A 629 -0.82 3.14 -5.09
CA ASN A 629 -1.49 3.72 -3.93
C ASN A 629 -2.93 3.29 -3.87
N LEU A 630 -3.62 3.43 -4.99
CA LEU A 630 -4.96 2.94 -5.16
C LEU A 630 -4.98 1.43 -4.85
N ASP A 631 -4.28 0.57 -5.59
CA ASP A 631 -4.23 -0.89 -5.33
C ASP A 631 -4.03 -1.26 -3.83
N HIS A 632 -3.25 -0.47 -3.08
CA HIS A 632 -2.99 -0.63 -1.64
C HIS A 632 -4.06 -0.03 -0.72
N ASP A 633 -4.53 1.19 -0.94
CA ASP A 633 -5.66 1.80 -0.22
C ASP A 633 -6.90 0.90 -0.32
N LEU A 634 -7.02 0.24 -1.47
CA LEU A 634 -8.02 -0.76 -1.73
C LEU A 634 -7.83 -2.03 -0.88
N LYS A 635 -6.61 -2.52 -0.71
CA LYS A 635 -6.32 -3.66 0.19
C LYS A 635 -6.48 -3.27 1.66
N ASP A 636 -6.00 -2.10 2.07
CA ASP A 636 -6.07 -1.58 3.44
C ASP A 636 -7.48 -1.18 3.87
N SER A 637 -8.34 -0.73 2.95
CA SER A 637 -9.76 -0.51 3.24
C SER A 637 -10.47 -1.82 3.59
N LYS A 638 -10.12 -2.94 2.93
CA LYS A 638 -10.62 -4.29 3.27
C LYS A 638 -10.10 -4.78 4.63
N THR A 639 -8.90 -4.37 5.06
CA THR A 639 -8.33 -4.70 6.38
C THR A 639 -8.90 -3.80 7.49
N ARG A 640 -9.13 -2.51 7.20
CA ARG A 640 -9.74 -1.53 8.12
C ARG A 640 -11.24 -1.72 8.28
N GLU A 641 -11.98 -2.19 7.28
CA GLU A 641 -13.40 -2.56 7.42
C GLU A 641 -13.64 -3.72 8.40
N LYS A 642 -12.64 -4.59 8.62
CA LYS A 642 -12.67 -5.55 9.74
C LYS A 642 -12.46 -4.89 11.11
N SER A 643 -11.89 -3.69 11.18
CA SER A 643 -11.46 -3.01 12.42
C SER A 643 -12.25 -1.74 12.80
N THR A 644 -12.97 -1.10 11.87
CA THR A 644 -13.74 0.14 12.15
C THR A 644 -15.25 -0.11 12.15
N ARG A 645 -15.78 -0.58 13.28
CA ARG A 645 -17.21 -0.39 13.61
C ARG A 645 -17.41 1.03 14.16
N LEU A 646 -17.98 1.93 13.37
CA LEU A 646 -18.67 3.15 13.82
C LEU A 646 -20.06 2.78 14.43
N PRO A 647 -20.73 3.69 15.19
CA PRO A 647 -21.72 3.32 16.20
C PRO A 647 -22.89 2.57 15.57
N LYS A 648 -23.38 1.54 16.28
CA LYS A 648 -24.51 0.70 15.87
C LYS A 648 -25.69 1.56 15.39
N PHE A 649 -25.83 1.75 14.08
CA PHE A 649 -27.13 1.47 13.48
C PHE A 649 -27.41 0.01 13.80
N GLU A 650 -28.58 -0.26 14.37
CA GLU A 650 -28.99 -1.61 14.74
C GLU A 650 -28.65 -2.57 13.60
N ARG A 651 -27.66 -3.44 13.83
CA ARG A 651 -27.37 -4.55 12.93
C ARG A 651 -28.58 -5.48 12.96
N GLN A 652 -29.53 -5.23 12.08
CA GLN A 652 -30.53 -6.21 11.67
C GLN A 652 -29.99 -7.08 10.51
N GLY A 653 -28.70 -7.37 10.48
CA GLY A 653 -28.13 -8.41 9.62
C GLY A 653 -27.92 -9.67 10.45
N LYS A 654 -28.85 -10.63 10.39
CA LYS A 654 -28.61 -11.99 10.92
C LYS A 654 -27.38 -12.54 10.20
N ASN A 655 -26.33 -12.94 10.94
CA ASN A 655 -25.19 -13.66 10.35
C ASN A 655 -25.72 -14.77 9.43
N PHE A 656 -25.38 -14.71 8.14
CA PHE A 656 -25.77 -15.71 7.16
C PHE A 656 -25.07 -17.03 7.47
N LYS A 657 -25.69 -17.83 8.34
CA LYS A 657 -25.25 -19.18 8.69
C LYS A 657 -25.92 -20.16 7.73
N ASN A 658 -25.41 -20.29 6.52
CA ASN A 658 -25.81 -21.42 5.68
C ASN A 658 -24.81 -22.57 5.86
N SER A 659 -25.05 -23.39 6.90
CA SER A 659 -24.35 -24.65 7.16
C SER A 659 -25.05 -25.85 6.51
N SER A 660 -26.03 -25.60 5.65
CA SER A 660 -26.80 -26.66 5.02
C SER A 660 -25.94 -27.38 3.99
N PRO A 661 -25.93 -28.72 3.99
CA PRO A 661 -25.28 -29.48 2.92
C PRO A 661 -25.88 -29.12 1.55
N PRO A 662 -25.12 -29.25 0.45
CA PRO A 662 -25.63 -28.96 -0.89
C PRO A 662 -26.90 -29.78 -1.18
N LEU A 663 -27.88 -29.12 -1.81
CA LEU A 663 -29.21 -29.66 -2.08
C LEU A 663 -29.15 -30.99 -2.84
N ILE A 664 -28.28 -31.04 -3.86
CA ILE A 664 -28.12 -32.18 -4.77
C ILE A 664 -26.69 -32.69 -4.62
N LYS A 665 -26.55 -33.96 -4.24
CA LYS A 665 -25.28 -34.63 -3.96
C LYS A 665 -25.15 -35.90 -4.79
N GLY A 666 -23.92 -36.21 -5.21
CA GLY A 666 -23.62 -37.43 -5.97
C GLY A 666 -23.55 -37.20 -7.48
N LEU A 667 -23.54 -38.30 -8.24
CA LEU A 667 -23.27 -38.30 -9.69
C LEU A 667 -24.52 -38.52 -10.56
N ASN A 668 -25.68 -38.74 -9.94
CA ASN A 668 -26.94 -39.00 -10.65
C ASN A 668 -27.30 -37.80 -11.55
N ASP A 669 -27.67 -38.08 -12.79
CA ASP A 669 -28.01 -37.03 -13.76
C ASP A 669 -29.44 -36.46 -13.58
N ALA A 670 -30.27 -37.13 -12.78
CA ALA A 670 -31.57 -36.63 -12.36
C ALA A 670 -31.89 -37.01 -10.91
N GLU A 671 -32.57 -36.12 -10.19
CA GLU A 671 -33.07 -36.32 -8.82
C GLU A 671 -34.41 -35.62 -8.60
N GLU A 672 -35.25 -36.18 -7.73
CA GLU A 672 -36.45 -35.53 -7.23
C GLU A 672 -36.24 -35.13 -5.76
N LYS A 673 -36.59 -33.89 -5.39
CA LYS A 673 -36.52 -33.41 -4.00
C LYS A 673 -37.82 -32.74 -3.61
N LYS A 674 -38.18 -32.89 -2.33
CA LYS A 674 -39.28 -32.13 -1.73
C LYS A 674 -38.75 -30.80 -1.19
N ILE A 675 -39.14 -29.68 -1.79
CA ILE A 675 -38.78 -28.31 -1.40
C ILE A 675 -40.05 -27.58 -0.97
N ASP A 676 -40.07 -27.03 0.23
CA ASP A 676 -41.20 -26.27 0.80
C ASP A 676 -42.56 -26.99 0.68
N GLY A 677 -42.56 -28.33 0.70
CA GLY A 677 -43.76 -29.15 0.56
C GLY A 677 -44.03 -29.67 -0.85
N HIS A 678 -43.34 -29.16 -1.87
CA HIS A 678 -43.55 -29.48 -3.29
C HIS A 678 -42.45 -30.38 -3.84
N ILE A 679 -42.82 -31.34 -4.71
CA ILE A 679 -41.84 -32.21 -5.39
C ILE A 679 -41.31 -31.48 -6.63
N LEU A 680 -40.01 -31.20 -6.66
CA LEU A 680 -39.32 -30.64 -7.82
C LEU A 680 -38.42 -31.71 -8.45
N LYS A 681 -38.43 -31.77 -9.78
CA LYS A 681 -37.56 -32.64 -10.58
C LYS A 681 -36.37 -31.85 -11.10
N PHE A 682 -35.16 -32.29 -10.77
CA PHE A 682 -33.92 -31.72 -11.26
C PHE A 682 -33.30 -32.69 -12.26
N THR A 683 -33.19 -32.28 -13.52
CA THR A 683 -32.73 -33.14 -14.63
C THR A 683 -31.55 -32.52 -15.37
N ASN A 684 -30.76 -33.37 -16.03
CA ASN A 684 -29.53 -33.00 -16.76
C ASN A 684 -28.51 -32.34 -15.82
N LEU A 685 -28.34 -32.91 -14.63
CA LEU A 685 -27.53 -32.35 -13.56
C LEU A 685 -26.05 -32.22 -13.94
N ASN A 686 -25.53 -33.16 -14.74
CA ASN A 686 -24.14 -33.15 -15.19
C ASN A 686 -23.91 -32.27 -16.42
N LYS A 687 -24.97 -31.69 -17.01
CA LYS A 687 -24.86 -30.82 -18.19
C LYS A 687 -24.09 -29.55 -17.82
N LEU A 688 -23.05 -29.24 -18.60
CA LEU A 688 -22.29 -28.01 -18.49
C LEU A 688 -23.14 -26.83 -19.00
N TYR A 689 -23.46 -25.90 -18.10
CA TYR A 689 -24.13 -24.65 -18.45
C TYR A 689 -23.11 -23.56 -18.79
N TRP A 690 -21.94 -23.56 -18.15
CA TRP A 690 -20.76 -22.79 -18.53
C TRP A 690 -19.61 -23.75 -18.84
N PRO A 691 -19.44 -24.17 -20.10
CA PRO A 691 -18.42 -25.15 -20.49
C PRO A 691 -16.99 -24.73 -20.15
N GLU A 692 -16.65 -23.46 -20.34
CA GLU A 692 -15.32 -22.90 -20.10
C GLU A 692 -14.91 -22.97 -18.62
N ASP A 693 -15.88 -22.77 -17.74
CA ASP A 693 -15.68 -22.73 -16.28
C ASP A 693 -15.97 -24.08 -15.62
N LYS A 694 -16.34 -25.09 -16.42
CA LYS A 694 -16.75 -26.42 -15.96
C LYS A 694 -17.92 -26.39 -14.97
N VAL A 695 -18.79 -25.38 -15.05
CA VAL A 695 -19.96 -25.23 -14.17
C VAL A 695 -21.15 -25.99 -14.75
N THR A 696 -21.68 -26.91 -13.96
CA THR A 696 -22.81 -27.76 -14.31
C THR A 696 -24.15 -27.13 -13.91
N LYS A 697 -25.24 -27.70 -14.43
CA LYS A 697 -26.60 -27.38 -13.98
C LYS A 697 -26.80 -27.71 -12.49
N ARG A 698 -26.14 -28.76 -11.97
CA ARG A 698 -26.13 -29.08 -10.53
C ARG A 698 -25.55 -27.95 -9.69
N ASP A 699 -24.44 -27.38 -10.12
CA ASP A 699 -23.78 -26.28 -9.41
C ASP A 699 -24.69 -25.04 -9.34
N MET A 700 -25.38 -24.72 -10.43
CA MET A 700 -26.38 -23.65 -10.46
C MET A 700 -27.52 -23.89 -9.46
N PHE A 701 -28.05 -25.12 -9.37
CA PHE A 701 -29.10 -25.44 -8.40
C PHE A 701 -28.60 -25.30 -6.96
N ASN A 702 -27.42 -25.84 -6.67
CA ASN A 702 -26.83 -25.75 -5.34
C ASN A 702 -26.52 -24.30 -4.96
N TYR A 703 -26.10 -23.47 -5.92
CA TYR A 703 -25.90 -22.04 -5.71
C TYR A 703 -27.20 -21.31 -5.36
N TYR A 704 -28.24 -21.47 -6.19
CA TYR A 704 -29.52 -20.79 -5.96
C TYR A 704 -30.19 -21.25 -4.66
N ASP A 705 -30.04 -22.53 -4.32
CA ASP A 705 -30.49 -23.05 -3.04
C ASP A 705 -29.75 -22.38 -1.87
N ALA A 706 -28.42 -22.29 -1.99
CA ALA A 706 -27.59 -21.70 -0.96
C ALA A 706 -27.87 -20.21 -0.76
N VAL A 707 -28.06 -19.44 -1.84
CA VAL A 707 -28.26 -17.99 -1.75
C VAL A 707 -29.71 -17.58 -1.46
N ALA A 708 -30.67 -18.51 -1.56
CA ALA A 708 -32.11 -18.26 -1.38
C ALA A 708 -32.45 -17.42 -0.13
N PRO A 709 -31.86 -17.64 1.07
CA PRO A 709 -32.21 -16.85 2.24
C PRO A 709 -31.91 -15.35 2.12
N LEU A 710 -30.91 -14.97 1.30
CA LEU A 710 -30.58 -13.57 1.02
C LEU A 710 -31.26 -13.04 -0.24
N MET A 711 -31.47 -13.90 -1.24
CA MET A 711 -32.05 -13.48 -2.52
C MET A 711 -33.57 -13.29 -2.46
N LEU A 712 -34.29 -14.15 -1.72
CA LEU A 712 -35.75 -14.15 -1.70
C LEU A 712 -36.40 -12.83 -1.27
N PRO A 713 -35.89 -12.08 -0.26
CA PRO A 713 -36.44 -10.76 0.07
C PRO A 713 -36.54 -9.80 -1.12
N TYR A 714 -35.62 -9.90 -2.08
CA TYR A 714 -35.57 -9.06 -3.28
C TYR A 714 -36.41 -9.59 -4.44
N LEU A 715 -36.87 -10.83 -4.37
CA LEU A 715 -37.78 -11.43 -5.35
C LEU A 715 -39.24 -11.40 -4.85
N LYS A 716 -39.42 -11.36 -3.53
CA LYS A 716 -40.70 -11.56 -2.84
C LYS A 716 -41.83 -10.75 -3.46
N ASP A 717 -42.82 -11.47 -3.97
CA ASP A 717 -44.07 -10.94 -4.54
C ASP A 717 -43.86 -10.02 -5.77
N ARG A 718 -42.70 -10.11 -6.43
CA ARG A 718 -42.40 -9.35 -7.65
C ARG A 718 -42.66 -10.20 -8.88
N PRO A 719 -43.32 -9.62 -9.91
CA PRO A 719 -43.42 -10.26 -11.22
C PRO A 719 -42.04 -10.52 -11.83
N MET A 720 -41.85 -11.72 -12.37
CA MET A 720 -40.58 -12.19 -12.92
C MET A 720 -40.62 -12.24 -14.45
N SER A 721 -39.54 -11.77 -15.10
CA SER A 721 -39.28 -12.04 -16.52
C SER A 721 -38.29 -13.21 -16.65
N LEU A 722 -38.76 -14.36 -17.14
CA LEU A 722 -37.98 -15.59 -17.18
C LEU A 722 -37.13 -15.63 -18.46
N ASN A 723 -35.83 -15.34 -18.38
CA ASN A 723 -34.89 -15.54 -19.49
C ASN A 723 -34.29 -16.94 -19.40
N ARG A 724 -34.70 -17.83 -20.31
CA ARG A 724 -34.41 -19.27 -20.23
C ARG A 724 -33.27 -19.66 -21.18
N PHE A 725 -32.33 -20.44 -20.65
CA PHE A 725 -31.17 -21.00 -21.34
C PHE A 725 -31.16 -22.54 -21.21
N PRO A 726 -32.12 -23.29 -21.80
CA PRO A 726 -32.19 -24.74 -21.62
C PRO A 726 -30.91 -25.48 -22.04
N GLY A 727 -30.19 -24.91 -23.00
CA GLY A 727 -28.93 -25.40 -23.55
C GLY A 727 -27.65 -24.96 -22.85
N GLY A 728 -27.72 -24.06 -21.87
CA GLY A 728 -26.54 -23.35 -21.32
C GLY A 728 -26.23 -22.05 -22.08
N ILE A 729 -25.15 -21.36 -21.69
CA ILE A 729 -24.88 -19.97 -22.10
C ILE A 729 -24.65 -19.76 -23.61
N HIS A 730 -24.22 -20.79 -24.33
CA HIS A 730 -23.94 -20.72 -25.78
C HIS A 730 -25.15 -21.10 -26.64
N SER A 731 -26.22 -21.61 -26.03
CA SER A 731 -27.44 -21.95 -26.75
C SER A 731 -28.39 -20.76 -26.81
N GLN A 732 -29.33 -20.80 -27.77
CA GLN A 732 -30.34 -19.76 -27.90
C GLN A 732 -31.18 -19.63 -26.63
N SER A 733 -31.33 -18.40 -26.16
CA SER A 733 -32.20 -18.06 -25.03
C SER A 733 -33.54 -17.49 -25.50
N PHE A 734 -34.54 -17.51 -24.64
CA PHE A 734 -35.82 -16.84 -24.89
C PHE A 734 -36.45 -16.32 -23.60
N TYR A 735 -37.21 -15.21 -23.74
CA TYR A 735 -37.97 -14.63 -22.64
C TYR A 735 -39.37 -15.23 -22.57
N GLN A 736 -39.76 -15.69 -21.39
CA GLN A 736 -41.11 -16.11 -21.06
C GLN A 736 -41.70 -15.18 -19.99
N LYS A 737 -42.72 -14.42 -20.37
CA LYS A 737 -43.44 -13.51 -19.46
C LYS A 737 -44.80 -14.04 -19.02
N ASN A 738 -45.41 -14.92 -19.84
CA ASN A 738 -46.66 -15.57 -19.53
C ASN A 738 -46.39 -17.00 -19.04
N VAL A 739 -46.83 -17.31 -17.83
CA VAL A 739 -46.71 -18.65 -17.23
C VAL A 739 -48.05 -19.33 -16.98
N LYS A 740 -49.17 -18.76 -17.47
CA LYS A 740 -50.54 -19.23 -17.22
C LYS A 740 -50.74 -20.74 -17.40
N GLU A 741 -50.09 -21.34 -18.39
CA GLU A 741 -50.22 -22.78 -18.72
C GLU A 741 -49.02 -23.63 -18.26
N THR A 742 -47.97 -23.00 -17.73
CA THR A 742 -46.71 -23.68 -17.42
C THR A 742 -46.34 -23.66 -15.94
N ALA A 743 -46.88 -22.70 -15.18
CA ALA A 743 -46.64 -22.59 -13.75
C ALA A 743 -47.31 -23.77 -13.02
N PRO A 744 -46.64 -24.37 -12.02
CA PRO A 744 -47.28 -25.33 -11.14
C PRO A 744 -48.44 -24.68 -10.37
N ASP A 745 -49.47 -25.46 -10.00
CA ASP A 745 -50.65 -24.96 -9.30
C ASP A 745 -50.35 -24.26 -7.97
N TRP A 746 -49.22 -24.59 -7.35
CA TRP A 746 -48.76 -23.99 -6.10
C TRP A 746 -48.01 -22.67 -6.29
N ALA A 747 -47.55 -22.35 -7.51
CA ALA A 747 -46.77 -21.16 -7.77
C ALA A 747 -47.68 -19.92 -7.86
N HIS A 748 -47.29 -18.85 -7.18
CA HIS A 748 -48.06 -17.61 -7.20
C HIS A 748 -47.87 -16.87 -8.52
N THR A 749 -48.96 -16.30 -9.04
CA THR A 749 -48.94 -15.54 -10.29
C THR A 749 -49.74 -14.24 -10.19
N MET A 750 -49.41 -13.27 -11.04
CA MET A 750 -50.11 -11.99 -11.16
C MET A 750 -50.65 -11.83 -12.59
N PRO A 751 -51.97 -11.70 -12.78
CA PRO A 751 -52.52 -11.31 -14.05
C PRO A 751 -52.14 -9.87 -14.37
N HIS A 752 -51.76 -9.61 -15.61
CA HIS A 752 -51.41 -8.29 -16.09
C HIS A 752 -51.82 -8.14 -17.54
N THR A 753 -52.58 -7.10 -17.82
CA THR A 753 -53.00 -6.73 -19.16
C THR A 753 -52.15 -5.57 -19.62
N ASN A 754 -51.43 -5.74 -20.73
CA ASN A 754 -50.64 -4.64 -21.28
C ASN A 754 -51.52 -3.62 -22.01
N GLU A 755 -50.93 -2.50 -22.42
CA GLU A 755 -51.61 -1.42 -23.18
C GLU A 755 -52.29 -1.90 -24.49
N LYS A 756 -51.93 -3.08 -24.99
CA LYS A 756 -52.52 -3.70 -26.19
C LYS A 756 -53.68 -4.66 -25.89
N GLY A 757 -54.07 -4.79 -24.63
CA GLY A 757 -55.13 -5.71 -24.20
C GLY A 757 -54.70 -7.18 -24.09
N GLU A 758 -53.41 -7.49 -24.21
CA GLU A 758 -52.91 -8.87 -24.06
C GLU A 758 -52.84 -9.25 -22.59
N GLU A 759 -53.62 -10.25 -22.18
CA GLU A 759 -53.55 -10.83 -20.84
C GLU A 759 -52.33 -11.74 -20.70
N LYS A 760 -51.48 -11.47 -19.72
CA LYS A 760 -50.34 -12.30 -19.34
C LYS A 760 -50.45 -12.62 -17.86
N SER A 761 -50.07 -13.84 -17.48
CA SER A 761 -49.87 -14.18 -16.07
C SER A 761 -48.39 -14.24 -15.78
N TYR A 762 -47.88 -13.32 -14.95
CA TYR A 762 -46.48 -13.30 -14.54
C TYR A 762 -46.28 -14.18 -13.32
N LEU A 763 -45.18 -14.93 -13.28
CA LEU A 763 -44.76 -15.64 -12.08
C LEU A 763 -44.34 -14.64 -11.00
N LEU A 764 -44.74 -14.86 -9.76
CA LEU A 764 -44.25 -14.08 -8.61
C LEU A 764 -43.10 -14.82 -7.94
N GLY A 765 -41.97 -14.14 -7.73
CA GLY A 765 -40.86 -14.71 -6.97
C GLY A 765 -41.21 -14.83 -5.49
N HIS A 766 -41.92 -15.87 -5.06
CA HIS A 766 -42.49 -15.92 -3.71
C HIS A 766 -41.59 -16.61 -2.67
N ASP A 767 -41.06 -17.79 -3.02
CA ASP A 767 -40.38 -18.69 -2.09
C ASP A 767 -39.24 -19.49 -2.77
N ARG A 768 -38.58 -20.33 -1.97
CA ARG A 768 -37.43 -21.12 -2.41
C ARG A 768 -37.83 -22.17 -3.45
N ALA A 769 -39.00 -22.80 -3.31
CA ALA A 769 -39.54 -23.70 -4.33
C ALA A 769 -39.70 -23.00 -5.68
N THR A 770 -40.26 -21.79 -5.70
CA THR A 770 -40.43 -20.99 -6.92
C THR A 770 -39.09 -20.62 -7.56
N LEU A 771 -38.10 -20.21 -6.75
CA LEU A 771 -36.74 -19.90 -7.22
C LEU A 771 -36.08 -21.12 -7.90
N LEU A 772 -36.11 -22.28 -7.25
CA LEU A 772 -35.51 -23.50 -7.79
C LEU A 772 -36.28 -24.03 -9.01
N TRP A 773 -37.60 -23.82 -9.05
CA TRP A 773 -38.40 -24.11 -10.23
C TRP A 773 -38.02 -23.23 -11.42
N MET A 774 -37.84 -21.91 -11.23
CA MET A 774 -37.31 -21.03 -12.29
C MET A 774 -35.95 -21.51 -12.80
N ALA A 775 -35.03 -21.86 -11.89
CA ALA A 775 -33.72 -22.42 -12.26
C ALA A 775 -33.87 -23.74 -13.05
N SER A 776 -34.87 -24.58 -12.72
CA SER A 776 -35.11 -25.87 -13.38
C SER A 776 -35.50 -25.71 -14.85
N LEU A 777 -36.23 -24.63 -15.15
CA LEU A 777 -36.63 -24.23 -16.49
C LEU A 777 -35.47 -23.69 -17.34
N GLY A 778 -34.28 -23.53 -16.74
CA GLY A 778 -33.08 -22.98 -17.34
C GLY A 778 -32.94 -21.47 -17.16
N CYS A 779 -33.65 -20.86 -16.20
CA CYS A 779 -33.41 -19.44 -15.90
C CYS A 779 -32.05 -19.33 -15.19
N ILE A 780 -31.04 -18.86 -15.91
CA ILE A 780 -29.71 -18.61 -15.34
C ILE A 780 -29.73 -17.35 -14.48
N GLU A 781 -30.44 -16.30 -14.91
CA GLU A 781 -30.55 -15.02 -14.22
C GLU A 781 -32.01 -14.78 -13.76
N MET A 782 -32.20 -14.14 -12.61
CA MET A 782 -33.52 -13.81 -12.07
C MET A 782 -33.81 -12.33 -12.32
N ASN A 783 -34.87 -12.00 -13.06
CA ASN A 783 -35.18 -10.62 -13.47
C ASN A 783 -36.51 -10.14 -12.86
N PRO A 784 -36.51 -9.64 -11.62
CA PRO A 784 -37.71 -9.11 -10.98
C PRO A 784 -38.08 -7.71 -11.51
N TRP A 785 -39.36 -7.38 -11.43
CA TRP A 785 -39.83 -6.00 -11.53
C TRP A 785 -39.33 -5.15 -10.36
N PHE A 786 -39.32 -3.83 -10.54
CA PHE A 786 -38.92 -2.90 -9.47
C PHE A 786 -40.06 -2.62 -8.47
N SER A 787 -41.29 -2.99 -8.83
CA SER A 787 -42.49 -2.98 -7.99
C SER A 787 -42.94 -4.40 -7.61
N ARG A 788 -43.75 -4.50 -6.56
CA ARG A 788 -44.44 -5.73 -6.14
C ARG A 788 -45.82 -5.80 -6.78
N ALA A 789 -46.39 -7.01 -6.83
CA ALA A 789 -47.72 -7.23 -7.37
C ALA A 789 -48.84 -6.45 -6.67
N SER A 790 -48.67 -6.11 -5.39
CA SER A 790 -49.63 -5.32 -4.63
C SER A 790 -49.63 -3.83 -4.98
N PHE A 791 -48.50 -3.31 -5.48
CA PHE A 791 -48.33 -1.89 -5.88
C PHE A 791 -47.59 -1.81 -7.22
N PRO A 792 -48.19 -2.32 -8.31
CA PRO A 792 -47.49 -2.53 -9.57
C PRO A 792 -46.96 -1.24 -10.20
N GLU A 793 -47.53 -0.09 -9.88
CA GLU A 793 -47.13 1.24 -10.40
C GLU A 793 -46.10 1.98 -9.53
N ASN A 794 -45.80 1.45 -8.34
CA ASN A 794 -44.94 2.12 -7.36
C ASN A 794 -43.69 1.26 -7.09
N PRO A 795 -42.54 1.58 -7.68
CA PRO A 795 -41.32 0.83 -7.44
C PRO A 795 -40.81 0.99 -6.00
N ASP A 796 -40.27 -0.10 -5.45
CA ASP A 796 -39.59 -0.10 -4.16
C ASP A 796 -38.23 0.62 -4.23
N TYR A 797 -37.64 0.75 -5.42
CA TYR A 797 -36.34 1.37 -5.63
C TYR A 797 -36.21 2.00 -7.03
N CYS A 798 -35.35 3.00 -7.12
CA CYS A 798 -34.86 3.62 -8.35
C CYS A 798 -33.49 3.02 -8.70
N VAL A 799 -33.20 2.83 -9.98
CA VAL A 799 -31.93 2.25 -10.46
C VAL A 799 -31.24 3.20 -11.43
N ILE A 800 -29.96 3.46 -11.21
CA ILE A 800 -29.05 4.05 -12.20
C ILE A 800 -28.22 2.92 -12.80
N ASP A 801 -28.36 2.70 -14.10
CA ASP A 801 -27.65 1.67 -14.84
C ASP A 801 -26.49 2.29 -15.64
N LEU A 802 -25.27 1.91 -15.27
CA LEU A 802 -24.02 2.37 -15.85
C LEU A 802 -23.44 1.25 -16.71
N ASP A 803 -23.95 1.11 -17.95
CA ASP A 803 -23.53 0.06 -18.87
C ASP A 803 -22.63 0.63 -19.99
N PRO A 804 -21.37 0.16 -20.11
CA PRO A 804 -20.44 0.64 -21.13
C PRO A 804 -20.79 0.10 -22.52
N ASP A 805 -20.51 0.90 -23.56
CA ASP A 805 -20.56 0.45 -24.97
C ASP A 805 -19.13 0.12 -25.46
N GLN A 806 -18.34 1.16 -25.76
CA GLN A 806 -16.90 1.04 -26.07
C GLN A 806 -16.01 1.49 -24.91
N ASN A 807 -16.63 1.90 -23.81
CA ASN A 807 -15.98 2.46 -22.64
C ASN A 807 -15.28 1.37 -21.83
N THR A 808 -14.16 1.73 -21.20
CA THR A 808 -13.47 0.79 -20.31
C THR A 808 -14.25 0.62 -19.01
N PHE A 809 -14.05 -0.50 -18.32
CA PHE A 809 -14.72 -0.72 -17.05
C PHE A 809 -14.26 0.28 -15.98
N GLU A 810 -13.05 0.82 -16.09
CA GLU A 810 -12.55 1.92 -15.27
C GLU A 810 -13.39 3.20 -15.46
N GLN A 811 -13.86 3.48 -16.68
CA GLN A 811 -14.79 4.59 -16.92
C GLN A 811 -16.16 4.34 -16.27
N VAL A 812 -16.63 3.10 -16.23
CA VAL A 812 -17.85 2.71 -15.49
C VAL A 812 -17.68 2.97 -13.99
N ILE A 813 -16.54 2.56 -13.43
CA ILE A 813 -16.18 2.78 -12.03
C ILE A 813 -16.15 4.28 -11.72
N GLN A 814 -15.50 5.08 -12.56
CA GLN A 814 -15.44 6.53 -12.38
C GLN A 814 -16.85 7.16 -12.39
N ALA A 815 -17.71 6.75 -13.31
CA ALA A 815 -19.09 7.22 -13.34
C ALA A 815 -19.90 6.78 -12.11
N ALA A 816 -19.64 5.59 -11.58
CA ALA A 816 -20.28 5.08 -10.37
C ALA A 816 -19.85 5.89 -9.14
N GLN A 817 -18.56 6.19 -8.99
CA GLN A 817 -18.03 7.01 -7.90
C GLN A 817 -18.59 8.44 -7.95
N VAL A 818 -18.65 9.07 -9.11
CA VAL A 818 -19.25 10.40 -9.27
C VAL A 818 -20.75 10.38 -8.98
N THR A 819 -21.46 9.33 -9.41
CA THR A 819 -22.88 9.14 -9.06
C THR A 819 -23.06 9.05 -7.54
N HIS A 820 -22.19 8.32 -6.84
CA HIS A 820 -22.22 8.22 -5.38
C HIS A 820 -21.97 9.57 -4.70
N GLN A 821 -20.93 10.30 -5.10
CA GLN A 821 -20.61 11.61 -4.54
C GLN A 821 -21.77 12.60 -4.67
N ILE A 822 -22.43 12.60 -5.84
CA ILE A 822 -23.63 13.44 -6.07
C ILE A 822 -24.75 13.03 -5.10
N LEU A 823 -25.04 11.74 -4.98
CA LEU A 823 -26.09 11.23 -4.09
C LEU A 823 -25.78 11.51 -2.61
N GLU A 824 -24.53 11.33 -2.18
CA GLU A 824 -24.06 11.59 -0.83
C GLU A 824 -24.19 13.08 -0.46
N SER A 825 -23.82 13.99 -1.37
CA SER A 825 -23.91 15.44 -1.15
C SER A 825 -25.33 15.95 -0.90
N ILE A 826 -26.34 15.19 -1.33
CA ILE A 826 -27.76 15.49 -1.12
C ILE A 826 -28.43 14.53 -0.13
N GLY A 827 -27.63 13.76 0.63
CA GLY A 827 -28.10 12.87 1.69
C GLY A 827 -28.92 11.67 1.20
N VAL A 828 -28.73 11.24 -0.05
CA VAL A 828 -29.46 10.10 -0.64
C VAL A 828 -28.66 8.81 -0.43
N PRO A 829 -29.21 7.80 0.29
CA PRO A 829 -28.60 6.49 0.36
C PRO A 829 -28.62 5.81 -1.00
N SER A 830 -27.50 5.16 -1.33
CA SER A 830 -27.32 4.46 -2.60
C SER A 830 -26.60 3.14 -2.35
N TYR A 831 -27.02 2.07 -3.04
CA TYR A 831 -26.50 0.72 -2.83
C TYR A 831 -26.06 0.12 -4.16
N PRO A 832 -24.76 -0.13 -4.35
CA PRO A 832 -24.28 -0.55 -5.64
C PRO A 832 -24.12 -2.07 -5.73
N LYS A 833 -24.18 -2.58 -6.95
CA LYS A 833 -23.84 -3.96 -7.29
C LYS A 833 -23.22 -4.03 -8.66
N THR A 834 -22.34 -5.00 -8.88
CA THR A 834 -21.94 -5.33 -10.25
C THR A 834 -23.18 -5.80 -11.01
N SER A 835 -23.26 -5.48 -12.30
CA SER A 835 -24.26 -6.13 -13.15
C SER A 835 -24.00 -7.64 -13.24
N GLY A 836 -22.74 -8.07 -13.08
CA GLY A 836 -22.26 -9.41 -13.42
C GLY A 836 -22.03 -9.58 -14.93
N SER A 837 -22.21 -8.53 -15.75
CA SER A 837 -21.93 -8.54 -17.20
C SER A 837 -20.87 -7.50 -17.56
N THR A 838 -21.24 -6.23 -17.67
CA THR A 838 -20.41 -5.17 -18.26
C THR A 838 -20.46 -3.88 -17.45
N GLY A 839 -21.63 -3.56 -16.87
CA GLY A 839 -21.84 -2.36 -16.08
C GLY A 839 -21.93 -2.53 -14.56
N ILE A 840 -22.24 -1.43 -13.88
CA ILE A 840 -22.59 -1.34 -12.45
C ILE A 840 -24.02 -0.81 -12.33
N HIS A 841 -24.80 -1.35 -11.39
CA HIS A 841 -26.11 -0.82 -11.05
C HIS A 841 -26.08 -0.18 -9.67
N ILE A 842 -26.72 0.98 -9.54
CA ILE A 842 -26.82 1.72 -8.28
C ILE A 842 -28.29 1.86 -7.91
N TYR A 843 -28.68 1.34 -6.76
CA TYR A 843 -30.06 1.30 -6.30
C TYR A 843 -30.30 2.35 -5.22
N ILE A 844 -31.43 3.03 -5.31
CA ILE A 844 -31.84 4.08 -4.37
C ILE A 844 -33.22 3.66 -3.81
N PRO A 845 -33.38 3.52 -2.49
CA PRO A 845 -34.62 3.02 -1.91
C PRO A 845 -35.74 4.07 -2.02
N LEU A 846 -36.90 3.64 -2.50
CA LEU A 846 -38.12 4.46 -2.64
C LEU A 846 -39.27 4.00 -1.73
N GLY A 847 -39.26 2.74 -1.30
CA GLY A 847 -40.24 2.18 -0.38
C GLY A 847 -41.68 2.20 -0.90
N ALA A 848 -41.86 2.05 -2.23
CA ALA A 848 -43.15 2.09 -2.94
C ALA A 848 -43.95 3.39 -2.75
N LYS A 849 -43.30 4.50 -2.38
CA LYS A 849 -43.97 5.80 -2.15
C LYS A 849 -44.25 6.60 -3.42
N TYR A 850 -43.50 6.35 -4.49
CA TYR A 850 -43.49 7.18 -5.70
C TYR A 850 -43.88 6.37 -6.92
N THR A 851 -44.36 7.04 -7.97
CA THR A 851 -44.67 6.39 -9.25
C THR A 851 -43.39 6.11 -10.05
N TYR A 852 -43.46 5.22 -11.04
CA TYR A 852 -42.36 5.02 -11.99
C TYR A 852 -41.93 6.31 -12.69
N GLU A 853 -42.88 7.18 -13.04
CA GLU A 853 -42.57 8.47 -13.66
C GLU A 853 -41.72 9.35 -12.74
N GLN A 854 -42.09 9.47 -11.46
CA GLN A 854 -41.32 10.22 -10.47
C GLN A 854 -39.92 9.61 -10.27
N SER A 855 -39.83 8.28 -10.19
CA SER A 855 -38.54 7.56 -10.11
C SER A 855 -37.64 7.85 -11.32
N GLN A 856 -38.20 7.83 -12.52
CA GLN A 856 -37.47 8.12 -13.76
C GLN A 856 -37.00 9.57 -13.84
N LEU A 857 -37.85 10.53 -13.47
CA LEU A 857 -37.49 11.95 -13.42
C LEU A 857 -36.38 12.19 -12.40
N PHE A 858 -36.45 11.56 -11.23
CA PHE A 858 -35.40 11.62 -10.23
C PHE A 858 -34.07 11.06 -10.75
N ALA A 859 -34.07 9.86 -11.35
CA ALA A 859 -32.88 9.29 -11.97
C ALA A 859 -32.28 10.23 -13.04
N ASN A 860 -33.14 10.83 -13.89
CA ASN A 860 -32.73 11.79 -14.92
C ASN A 860 -32.01 13.02 -14.32
N LEU A 861 -32.49 13.55 -13.20
CA LEU A 861 -31.83 14.67 -12.50
C LEU A 861 -30.41 14.30 -12.06
N ILE A 862 -30.24 13.12 -11.48
CA ILE A 862 -28.93 12.64 -11.01
C ILE A 862 -27.97 12.42 -12.19
N VAL A 863 -28.39 11.67 -13.21
CA VAL A 863 -27.50 11.38 -14.35
C VAL A 863 -27.16 12.62 -15.18
N ARG A 864 -28.02 13.66 -15.19
CA ARG A 864 -27.70 14.97 -15.77
C ARG A 864 -26.53 15.63 -15.06
N GLN A 865 -26.50 15.57 -13.73
CA GLN A 865 -25.39 16.11 -12.96
C GLN A 865 -24.11 15.27 -13.18
N VAL A 866 -24.21 13.94 -13.17
CA VAL A 866 -23.09 13.04 -13.50
C VAL A 866 -22.50 13.38 -14.88
N ASN A 867 -23.37 13.61 -15.87
CA ASN A 867 -22.93 13.95 -17.22
C ASN A 867 -22.27 15.34 -17.32
N ARG A 868 -22.61 16.28 -16.43
CA ARG A 868 -21.95 17.60 -16.34
C ARG A 868 -20.54 17.49 -15.76
N GLU A 869 -20.33 16.60 -14.80
CA GLU A 869 -19.02 16.33 -14.21
C GLU A 869 -18.11 15.50 -15.13
N LEU A 870 -18.69 14.57 -15.90
CA LEU A 870 -17.95 13.62 -16.76
C LEU A 870 -18.25 13.74 -18.29
N PRO A 871 -18.35 14.95 -18.87
CA PRO A 871 -18.89 15.14 -20.22
C PRO A 871 -18.02 14.53 -21.33
N LYS A 872 -16.77 14.19 -21.01
CA LYS A 872 -15.80 13.61 -21.97
C LYS A 872 -16.23 12.22 -22.45
N PHE A 873 -16.78 11.39 -21.55
CA PHE A 873 -17.08 9.99 -21.88
C PHE A 873 -18.48 9.53 -21.45
N THR A 874 -19.33 10.39 -20.87
CA THR A 874 -20.74 10.07 -20.60
C THR A 874 -21.70 10.80 -21.57
N THR A 875 -22.91 10.28 -21.73
CA THR A 875 -23.97 10.91 -22.52
C THR A 875 -25.36 10.53 -22.01
N LEU A 876 -26.34 11.41 -22.29
CA LEU A 876 -27.78 11.13 -22.13
C LEU A 876 -28.45 10.76 -23.47
N GLU A 877 -27.68 10.72 -24.55
CA GLU A 877 -28.17 10.36 -25.88
C GLU A 877 -28.43 8.85 -25.96
N ARG A 878 -29.68 8.49 -26.27
CA ARG A 878 -30.11 7.10 -26.29
C ARG A 878 -29.63 6.38 -27.55
N ALA A 879 -29.63 7.01 -28.72
CA ALA A 879 -29.31 6.32 -29.96
C ALA A 879 -27.80 6.09 -30.10
N ILE A 880 -27.36 4.82 -30.15
CA ILE A 880 -25.93 4.43 -30.22
C ILE A 880 -25.16 5.24 -31.29
N LYS A 881 -25.76 5.41 -32.47
CA LYS A 881 -25.18 6.18 -33.59
C LYS A 881 -24.86 7.64 -33.25
N ASN A 882 -25.58 8.23 -32.30
CA ASN A 882 -25.46 9.64 -31.91
C ASN A 882 -24.64 9.83 -30.62
N ARG A 883 -24.21 8.73 -29.97
CA ARG A 883 -23.45 8.79 -28.70
C ARG A 883 -22.00 9.20 -28.88
N GLY A 884 -21.42 9.02 -30.08
CA GLY A 884 -20.03 9.35 -30.35
C GLY A 884 -19.02 8.57 -29.50
N GLY A 885 -19.32 7.31 -29.16
CA GLY A 885 -18.46 6.44 -28.33
C GLY A 885 -18.54 6.70 -26.82
N LYS A 886 -19.51 7.52 -26.36
CA LYS A 886 -19.73 7.81 -24.94
C LYS A 886 -20.70 6.82 -24.28
N MET A 887 -20.48 6.59 -22.99
CA MET A 887 -21.30 5.73 -22.12
C MET A 887 -22.65 6.39 -21.85
N TYR A 888 -23.73 5.68 -22.13
CA TYR A 888 -25.07 6.16 -21.87
C TYR A 888 -25.43 5.92 -20.40
N LEU A 889 -25.82 6.98 -19.70
CA LEU A 889 -26.29 6.89 -18.31
C LEU A 889 -27.77 6.55 -18.33
N ASP A 890 -28.12 5.27 -18.22
CA ASP A 890 -29.49 4.82 -18.46
C ASP A 890 -30.40 5.04 -17.25
N PHE A 891 -31.23 6.08 -17.34
CA PHE A 891 -32.29 6.37 -16.38
C PHE A 891 -33.65 5.75 -16.78
N LEU A 892 -33.78 5.26 -18.03
CA LEU A 892 -35.03 4.72 -18.59
C LEU A 892 -35.32 3.27 -18.17
N GLN A 893 -34.40 2.65 -17.43
CA GLN A 893 -34.66 1.38 -16.73
C GLN A 893 -35.80 1.54 -15.70
N ASN A 894 -36.02 2.76 -15.19
CA ASN A 894 -37.11 3.08 -14.26
C ASN A 894 -38.44 3.28 -14.99
N ARG A 895 -38.94 2.24 -15.67
CA ARG A 895 -40.26 2.27 -16.32
C ARG A 895 -41.13 1.08 -15.90
N PRO A 896 -42.47 1.16 -16.02
CA PRO A 896 -43.35 0.06 -15.70
C PRO A 896 -42.97 -1.22 -16.46
N GLY A 897 -42.95 -2.35 -15.74
CA GLY A 897 -42.60 -3.65 -16.31
C GLY A 897 -41.15 -3.84 -16.76
N ALA A 898 -40.26 -2.88 -16.47
CA ALA A 898 -38.83 -3.07 -16.65
C ALA A 898 -38.28 -4.08 -15.65
N THR A 899 -37.28 -4.83 -16.10
CA THR A 899 -36.59 -5.83 -15.30
C THR A 899 -35.11 -5.79 -15.58
N ILE A 900 -34.31 -5.99 -14.54
CA ILE A 900 -32.86 -6.11 -14.63
C ILE A 900 -32.44 -7.33 -13.81
N ALA A 901 -31.25 -7.87 -14.06
CA ALA A 901 -30.73 -8.98 -13.28
C ALA A 901 -30.74 -8.62 -11.78
N GLY A 902 -31.51 -9.37 -11.01
CA GLY A 902 -31.69 -9.17 -9.58
C GLY A 902 -30.39 -9.41 -8.81
N VAL A 903 -30.31 -8.85 -7.62
CA VAL A 903 -29.20 -9.07 -6.71
C VAL A 903 -28.98 -10.57 -6.46
N TYR A 904 -27.72 -11.00 -6.42
CA TYR A 904 -27.30 -12.41 -6.30
C TYR A 904 -27.63 -13.32 -7.49
N SER A 905 -28.14 -12.78 -8.61
CA SER A 905 -28.37 -13.60 -9.80
C SER A 905 -27.06 -13.98 -10.47
N LEU A 906 -26.93 -15.24 -10.88
CA LEU A 906 -25.90 -15.66 -11.84
C LEU A 906 -26.16 -15.01 -13.19
N ARG A 907 -25.11 -14.79 -13.98
CA ARG A 907 -25.20 -14.23 -15.32
C ARG A 907 -24.82 -15.26 -16.39
N PRO A 908 -25.51 -15.26 -17.55
CA PRO A 908 -25.22 -16.15 -18.67
C PRO A 908 -24.00 -15.66 -19.46
N LYS A 909 -22.85 -15.54 -18.78
CA LYS A 909 -21.57 -15.05 -19.31
C LYS A 909 -20.43 -15.98 -18.86
N PRO A 910 -19.36 -16.13 -19.66
CA PRO A 910 -18.18 -16.87 -19.24
C PRO A 910 -17.58 -16.34 -17.94
N GLY A 911 -17.34 -17.23 -16.99
CA GLY A 911 -16.97 -16.95 -15.61
C GLY A 911 -18.06 -17.31 -14.59
N ALA A 912 -19.29 -17.66 -15.03
CA ALA A 912 -20.45 -17.84 -14.15
C ALA A 912 -20.57 -16.73 -13.10
N THR A 913 -20.48 -15.49 -13.59
CA THR A 913 -20.41 -14.27 -12.78
C THR A 913 -21.73 -14.00 -12.06
N VAL A 914 -21.66 -13.24 -10.97
CA VAL A 914 -22.83 -12.91 -10.13
C VAL A 914 -23.09 -11.41 -10.16
N SER A 915 -24.36 -11.00 -10.20
CA SER A 915 -24.73 -9.62 -9.89
C SER A 915 -24.61 -9.39 -8.38
N MET A 916 -23.42 -8.97 -7.96
CA MET A 916 -22.99 -9.02 -6.57
C MET A 916 -23.04 -7.62 -5.92
N PRO A 917 -23.73 -7.46 -4.77
CA PRO A 917 -23.62 -6.28 -3.92
C PRO A 917 -22.21 -5.99 -3.46
N MET A 918 -21.92 -4.71 -3.36
CA MET A 918 -20.62 -4.21 -2.95
C MET A 918 -20.81 -3.05 -1.99
N GLU A 919 -19.85 -2.90 -1.08
CA GLU A 919 -19.66 -1.62 -0.39
C GLU A 919 -19.14 -0.57 -1.39
N TRP A 920 -19.36 0.71 -1.13
CA TRP A 920 -18.90 1.78 -2.03
C TRP A 920 -17.38 1.84 -2.14
N GLU A 921 -16.71 1.48 -1.05
CA GLU A 921 -15.27 1.33 -0.93
C GLU A 921 -14.72 0.27 -1.89
N GLU A 922 -15.54 -0.69 -2.36
CA GLU A 922 -15.15 -1.72 -3.33
C GLU A 922 -15.27 -1.26 -4.80
N ILE A 923 -15.86 -0.09 -5.06
CA ILE A 923 -16.04 0.47 -6.41
C ILE A 923 -14.88 1.40 -6.75
N ARG A 924 -13.88 0.81 -7.39
CA ARG A 924 -12.55 1.41 -7.55
C ARG A 924 -11.76 0.74 -8.67
N PRO A 925 -10.80 1.45 -9.31
CA PRO A 925 -9.99 0.89 -10.37
C PRO A 925 -9.35 -0.45 -9.97
N GLY A 926 -9.33 -1.39 -10.92
CA GLY A 926 -8.88 -2.76 -10.69
C GLY A 926 -9.99 -3.76 -10.35
N LEU A 927 -11.19 -3.31 -9.97
CA LEU A 927 -12.38 -4.17 -9.88
C LEU A 927 -12.64 -4.83 -11.24
N LYS A 928 -12.89 -6.14 -11.26
CA LYS A 928 -13.23 -6.90 -12.47
C LYS A 928 -14.56 -7.57 -12.29
N MET A 929 -15.31 -7.70 -13.39
CA MET A 929 -16.60 -8.41 -13.36
C MET A 929 -16.48 -9.87 -12.87
N ARG A 930 -15.34 -10.50 -13.13
CA ARG A 930 -15.04 -11.88 -12.74
C ARG A 930 -14.60 -12.03 -11.29
N ASP A 931 -14.47 -10.95 -10.52
CA ASP A 931 -14.12 -11.06 -9.10
C ASP A 931 -15.25 -11.73 -8.29
N PHE A 932 -16.47 -11.74 -8.82
CA PHE A 932 -17.63 -12.41 -8.19
C PHE A 932 -18.22 -13.45 -9.14
N HIS A 933 -18.08 -14.72 -8.76
CA HIS A 933 -18.53 -15.86 -9.54
C HIS A 933 -19.13 -16.96 -8.64
N ILE A 934 -19.79 -17.93 -9.27
CA ILE A 934 -20.53 -18.99 -8.57
C ILE A 934 -19.73 -19.70 -7.46
N PHE A 935 -18.43 -19.92 -7.66
CA PHE A 935 -17.58 -20.64 -6.72
C PHE A 935 -17.14 -19.83 -5.48
N ASN A 936 -17.09 -18.50 -5.55
CA ASN A 936 -16.64 -17.66 -4.42
C ASN A 936 -17.79 -16.87 -3.77
N ALA A 937 -18.92 -16.73 -4.46
CA ALA A 937 -20.02 -15.88 -4.04
C ALA A 937 -20.62 -16.30 -2.68
N ILE A 938 -20.81 -17.60 -2.42
CA ILE A 938 -21.39 -18.06 -1.15
C ILE A 938 -20.46 -17.80 0.03
N ASP A 939 -19.14 -17.98 -0.15
CA ASP A 939 -18.18 -17.73 0.93
C ASP A 939 -18.08 -16.24 1.25
N ARG A 940 -18.07 -15.39 0.22
CA ARG A 940 -18.22 -13.94 0.43
C ARG A 940 -19.47 -13.61 1.23
N LEU A 941 -20.63 -14.16 0.87
CA LEU A 941 -21.89 -13.84 1.56
C LEU A 941 -21.95 -14.34 3.00
N LYS A 942 -21.18 -15.38 3.37
CA LYS A 942 -20.99 -15.77 4.78
C LYS A 942 -20.19 -14.71 5.55
N GLU A 943 -19.24 -14.05 4.90
CA GLU A 943 -18.41 -13.00 5.51
C GLU A 943 -19.15 -11.66 5.60
N THR A 944 -19.75 -11.22 4.50
CA THR A 944 -20.35 -9.88 4.36
C THR A 944 -21.81 -9.83 4.82
N GLY A 945 -22.54 -10.94 4.73
CA GLY A 945 -23.99 -10.93 4.85
C GLY A 945 -24.65 -10.19 3.68
N ASP A 946 -25.82 -9.60 3.95
CA ASP A 946 -26.61 -8.88 2.94
C ASP A 946 -26.29 -7.38 2.90
N LEU A 947 -25.31 -7.00 2.07
CA LEU A 947 -24.92 -5.61 1.86
C LEU A 947 -26.00 -4.78 1.14
N PHE A 948 -26.99 -5.45 0.52
CA PHE A 948 -28.03 -4.79 -0.26
C PHE A 948 -29.30 -4.51 0.56
N GLY A 949 -29.32 -4.89 1.85
CA GLY A 949 -30.50 -4.87 2.72
C GLY A 949 -31.22 -3.53 2.74
N GLY A 950 -30.46 -2.43 2.78
CA GLY A 950 -31.01 -1.08 2.86
C GLY A 950 -31.78 -0.62 1.60
N VAL A 951 -31.70 -1.35 0.49
CA VAL A 951 -32.56 -1.12 -0.69
C VAL A 951 -34.04 -1.40 -0.38
N LEU A 952 -34.32 -2.25 0.61
CA LEU A 952 -35.68 -2.61 1.03
C LEU A 952 -36.20 -1.76 2.20
N ASP A 953 -35.46 -0.73 2.61
CA ASP A 953 -35.85 0.18 3.70
C ASP A 953 -37.02 1.09 3.32
N LYS A 954 -37.43 1.96 4.25
CA LYS A 954 -38.56 2.89 4.11
C LYS A 954 -38.46 3.85 2.91
N GLY A 955 -37.29 3.96 2.27
CA GLY A 955 -37.06 4.84 1.12
C GLY A 955 -36.99 6.33 1.43
N ILE A 956 -36.36 7.07 0.52
CA ILE A 956 -36.06 8.50 0.67
C ILE A 956 -37.31 9.40 0.71
N ASP A 957 -37.16 10.60 1.28
CA ASP A 957 -38.09 11.72 1.06
C ASP A 957 -37.61 12.53 -0.16
N MET A 958 -38.22 12.29 -1.31
CA MET A 958 -37.80 12.87 -2.59
C MET A 958 -37.99 14.39 -2.62
N HIS A 959 -38.96 14.93 -1.85
CA HIS A 959 -39.19 16.37 -1.79
C HIS A 959 -38.05 17.09 -1.03
N LEU A 960 -37.64 16.55 0.12
CA LEU A 960 -36.49 17.09 0.86
C LEU A 960 -35.20 17.01 0.05
N VAL A 961 -34.96 15.86 -0.58
CA VAL A 961 -33.78 15.63 -1.42
C VAL A 961 -33.72 16.62 -2.59
N ILE A 962 -34.82 16.83 -3.33
CA ILE A 962 -34.84 17.79 -4.45
C ILE A 962 -34.59 19.22 -3.94
N LYS A 963 -35.14 19.59 -2.78
CA LYS A 963 -34.94 20.92 -2.19
C LYS A 963 -33.47 21.16 -1.80
N ASP A 964 -32.80 20.14 -1.28
CA ASP A 964 -31.38 20.26 -0.91
C ASP A 964 -30.46 20.20 -2.14
N ALA A 965 -30.81 19.40 -3.16
CA ALA A 965 -30.14 19.41 -4.46
C ALA A 965 -30.21 20.79 -5.14
N GLN A 966 -31.36 21.47 -5.05
CA GLN A 966 -31.51 22.83 -5.57
C GLN A 966 -30.63 23.86 -4.86
N LYS A 967 -30.20 23.63 -3.62
CA LYS A 967 -29.26 24.55 -2.93
C LYS A 967 -27.80 24.26 -3.26
N HIS A 968 -27.46 23.00 -3.52
CA HIS A 968 -26.09 22.56 -3.78
C HIS A 968 -25.67 22.70 -5.24
N PHE A 969 -26.62 22.61 -6.18
CA PHE A 969 -26.35 22.60 -7.62
C PHE A 969 -26.96 23.77 -8.41
N SER A 970 -27.51 24.78 -7.73
CA SER A 970 -28.03 26.02 -8.34
C SER A 970 -26.94 26.96 -8.82
#